data_AF-A0A4R8CJ76-F1
#
_entry.id   AF-A0A4R8CJ76-F1
#
_cell.length_a   1.000
_cell.length_b   1.000
_cell.length_c   1.000
_cell.angle_alpha   90.00
_cell.angle_beta   90.00
_cell.angle_gamma   90.00
#
_symmetry.space_group_name_H-M   'P 1'
#
loop_
_entity.id
_entity.type
_entity.pdbx_description
1 polymer ?
#
loop_
_entity_poly.entity_id
_entity_poly.type
_entity_poly.pdbx_seq_one_letter_code
_entity_poly.pdbx_strand_id
1 'polypeptide(L)'
;MSASHRRTLALCSVAAMRRALGLVISALFVVLALAGFAVPAGAGTTDAGDEIRNFHIDYTVTPDGVLQVKETIDYVFGSTGRHGIYRDLVTREPYKDDDSKDQEYQVSEIKVSSPTPGVSTNFTTETFKENNDRNENTQIKIGSADRTVPGNEATYVISYEVRGALRHFADHSELYWDATGSAWSAVINQVTVNVTVPQGVTQVDCFAGEAGSTQTCPQKSIVGQRGVFGASQLERGQQLTVVAGITAGAVQNDTPILVDPPNWLERNGLSWLSLIGAGVVTAVSIVLAAVYARFGNKDQRYAGMPPGTFPPDGVAAEPVKDDLSKDQIPVAFSPPRIPVAEGGLLIDAKATTVETAATLIDMAVRGGVRIDNTGDSQKAVLLNPAVATAPHEQALMSGLFPTLQPGSEVLLQRGAVGDNTMRNAHNGMIAALREQVKQRGWYLRMPRAGGGSPFKTGFGCACMSMIGIWVFGAGIAGTAVAATTGGAGRAVVIAIPVVAVIVAIGIWIGIRGRGQRNPAGRAVTDQLVGFEKYLATAEADQLRFEEGEDIFSKYLPWAIAFGIADRWQRVCEQLVAAGRLTPDPVWYYGPSYYTSGWTAGAVGATVASTFDPPPTPSSSGGGGGSSSGFSGGSSGGGGGGGGGGSW
;
A
#
# COMPACT_ATOMS: atom_id res chain seq x y z
N MET A 1 42.75 -45.11 -4.73
CA MET A 1 42.11 -44.09 -3.85
C MET A 1 41.25 -43.18 -4.74
N SER A 2 39.94 -43.12 -4.50
CA SER A 2 38.96 -42.60 -5.50
C SER A 2 38.33 -41.26 -5.11
N ALA A 3 37.89 -40.50 -6.12
CA ALA A 3 37.38 -39.13 -6.02
C ALA A 3 36.04 -38.95 -5.27
N SER A 4 35.44 -40.03 -4.74
CA SER A 4 34.15 -39.96 -4.02
C SER A 4 34.22 -39.15 -2.73
N HIS A 5 35.33 -39.23 -1.97
CA HIS A 5 35.46 -38.55 -0.68
C HIS A 5 35.57 -37.01 -0.75
N ARG A 6 36.03 -36.43 -1.88
CA ARG A 6 36.11 -34.96 -2.02
C ARG A 6 34.77 -34.30 -2.32
N ARG A 7 33.76 -35.03 -2.81
CA ARG A 7 32.43 -34.47 -3.11
C ARG A 7 31.54 -34.35 -1.86
N THR A 8 31.68 -35.25 -0.88
CA THR A 8 30.83 -35.26 0.32
C THR A 8 31.12 -34.09 1.27
N LEU A 9 32.39 -33.69 1.39
CA LEU A 9 32.80 -32.56 2.24
C LEU A 9 32.38 -31.19 1.68
N ALA A 10 32.35 -31.02 0.35
CA ALA A 10 31.92 -29.77 -0.28
C ALA A 10 30.42 -29.48 -0.11
N LEU A 11 29.57 -30.51 -0.09
CA LEU A 11 28.12 -30.35 0.05
C LEU A 11 27.70 -29.95 1.47
N CYS A 12 28.47 -30.34 2.49
CA CYS A 12 28.16 -30.04 3.89
C CYS A 12 28.43 -28.57 4.26
N SER A 13 29.48 -27.96 3.69
CA SER A 13 29.86 -26.56 4.00
C SER A 13 28.84 -25.53 3.49
N VAL A 14 28.26 -25.75 2.30
CA VAL A 14 27.29 -24.83 1.67
C VAL A 14 25.95 -24.80 2.43
N ALA A 15 25.54 -25.91 3.04
CA ALA A 15 24.31 -25.97 3.82
C ALA A 15 24.42 -25.24 5.17
N ALA A 16 25.58 -25.36 5.85
CA ALA A 16 25.84 -24.66 7.11
C ALA A 16 25.97 -23.13 6.91
N MET A 17 26.73 -22.71 5.89
CA MET A 17 26.96 -21.29 5.59
C MET A 17 25.67 -20.55 5.21
N ARG A 18 24.71 -21.24 4.57
CA ARG A 18 23.38 -20.69 4.24
C ARG A 18 22.47 -20.50 5.46
N ARG A 19 22.60 -21.31 6.52
CA ARG A 19 21.84 -21.14 7.77
C ARG A 19 22.40 -20.00 8.63
N ALA A 20 23.74 -19.85 8.67
CA ALA A 20 24.39 -18.75 9.37
C ALA A 20 24.01 -17.38 8.76
N LEU A 21 24.02 -17.25 7.42
CA LEU A 21 23.65 -16.00 6.74
C LEU A 21 22.20 -15.57 7.04
N GLY A 22 21.28 -16.53 7.10
CA GLY A 22 19.88 -16.26 7.45
C GLY A 22 19.70 -15.73 8.88
N LEU A 23 20.44 -16.28 9.86
CA LEU A 23 20.41 -15.79 11.24
C LEU A 23 21.02 -14.39 11.39
N VAL A 24 22.11 -14.09 10.68
CA VAL A 24 22.73 -12.75 10.69
C VAL A 24 21.81 -11.69 10.09
N ILE A 25 21.11 -11.99 8.99
CA ILE A 25 20.15 -11.07 8.37
C ILE A 25 18.93 -10.85 9.28
N SER A 26 18.43 -11.90 9.95
CA SER A 26 17.35 -11.77 10.95
C SER A 26 17.77 -10.92 12.15
N ALA A 27 19.00 -11.07 12.63
CA ALA A 27 19.53 -10.27 13.73
C ALA A 27 19.69 -8.78 13.34
N LEU A 28 20.18 -8.49 12.12
CA LEU A 28 20.21 -7.11 11.61
C LEU A 28 18.81 -6.48 11.51
N PHE A 29 17.79 -7.26 11.15
CA PHE A 29 16.41 -6.77 11.09
C PHE A 29 15.85 -6.39 12.47
N VAL A 30 16.15 -7.16 13.52
CA VAL A 30 15.74 -6.84 14.89
C VAL A 30 16.49 -5.62 15.43
N VAL A 31 17.78 -5.47 15.11
CA VAL A 31 18.58 -4.31 15.51
C VAL A 31 18.11 -3.02 14.81
N LEU A 32 17.79 -3.06 13.50
CA LEU A 32 17.19 -1.90 12.82
C LEU A 32 15.78 -1.58 13.31
N ALA A 33 14.96 -2.59 13.60
CA ALA A 33 13.60 -2.38 14.11
C ALA A 33 13.58 -1.75 15.52
N LEU A 34 14.59 -2.02 16.35
CA LEU A 34 14.75 -1.39 17.66
C LEU A 34 15.38 0.02 17.57
N ALA A 35 16.25 0.28 16.58
CA ALA A 35 16.80 1.61 16.35
C ALA A 35 15.77 2.63 15.82
N GLY A 36 14.73 2.15 15.12
CA GLY A 36 13.68 3.00 14.52
C GLY A 36 12.66 3.61 15.50
N PHE A 37 12.74 3.32 16.80
CA PHE A 37 11.83 3.85 17.83
C PHE A 37 12.48 4.86 18.79
N ALA A 38 13.70 5.31 18.51
CA ALA A 38 14.29 6.45 19.20
C ALA A 38 13.69 7.76 18.69
N VAL A 39 12.47 8.08 19.13
CA VAL A 39 11.96 9.46 19.05
C VAL A 39 12.87 10.31 19.94
N PRO A 40 13.57 11.34 19.42
CA PRO A 40 14.24 12.29 20.28
C PRO A 40 13.17 13.06 21.06
N ALA A 41 13.04 12.76 22.35
CA ALA A 41 12.16 13.48 23.27
C ALA A 41 12.73 14.87 23.58
N GLY A 42 12.79 15.73 22.55
CA GLY A 42 13.19 17.13 22.63
C GLY A 42 12.05 18.04 23.11
N ALA A 43 11.29 17.62 24.12
CA ALA A 43 10.36 18.50 24.80
C ALA A 43 11.17 19.46 25.68
N GLY A 44 11.41 20.67 25.19
CA GLY A 44 12.08 21.73 25.95
C GLY A 44 11.29 22.03 27.22
N THR A 45 11.84 21.68 28.39
CA THR A 45 11.24 22.00 29.67
C THR A 45 11.43 23.47 29.99
N THR A 46 10.40 24.27 29.71
CA THR A 46 10.27 25.64 30.23
C THR A 46 10.13 25.57 31.75
N ASP A 47 11.20 25.83 32.50
CA ASP A 47 11.10 25.96 33.95
C ASP A 47 10.48 27.32 34.32
N ALA A 48 9.75 27.33 35.44
CA ALA A 48 9.22 28.56 35.98
C ALA A 48 10.34 29.37 36.67
N GLY A 49 10.54 30.62 36.26
CA GLY A 49 11.47 31.55 36.91
C GLY A 49 12.45 32.29 35.98
N ASP A 50 12.39 32.07 34.66
CA ASP A 50 13.16 32.89 33.72
C ASP A 50 12.59 34.33 33.64
N GLU A 51 13.50 35.31 33.65
CA GLU A 51 13.17 36.75 33.58
C GLU A 51 14.13 37.46 32.61
N ILE A 52 13.61 38.42 31.83
CA ILE A 52 14.43 39.41 31.13
C ILE A 52 14.42 40.68 31.97
N ARG A 53 15.54 40.99 32.63
CA ARG A 53 15.67 42.15 33.52
C ARG A 53 15.51 43.45 32.74
N ASN A 54 16.12 43.51 31.56
CA ASN A 54 16.10 44.66 30.67
C ASN A 54 16.23 44.18 29.22
N PHE A 55 15.30 44.61 28.37
CA PHE A 55 15.29 44.34 26.94
C PHE A 55 15.42 45.67 26.19
N HIS A 56 16.61 45.94 25.66
CA HIS A 56 16.85 47.14 24.86
C HIS A 56 16.83 46.79 23.37
N ILE A 57 16.05 47.52 22.58
CA ILE A 57 15.90 47.26 21.14
C ILE A 57 16.15 48.57 20.38
N ASP A 58 17.20 48.59 19.56
CA ASP A 58 17.46 49.67 18.60
C ASP A 58 16.98 49.24 17.21
N TYR A 59 16.02 49.99 16.67
CA TYR A 59 15.50 49.86 15.31
C TYR A 59 15.98 51.04 14.46
N THR A 60 16.66 50.75 13.34
CA THR A 60 17.08 51.76 12.37
C THR A 60 16.54 51.39 10.99
N VAL A 61 15.59 52.18 10.50
CA VAL A 61 15.08 52.05 9.13
C VAL A 61 16.04 52.77 8.18
N THR A 62 16.53 52.05 7.19
CA THR A 62 17.39 52.59 6.13
C THR A 62 16.56 53.24 5.02
N PRO A 63 17.14 54.17 4.21
CA PRO A 63 16.45 54.75 3.05
C PRO A 63 15.98 53.72 1.99
N ASP A 64 16.55 52.52 1.99
CA ASP A 64 16.17 51.41 1.09
C ASP A 64 15.04 50.52 1.65
N GLY A 65 14.53 50.82 2.86
CA GLY A 65 13.41 50.07 3.47
C GLY A 65 13.82 48.82 4.25
N VAL A 66 15.12 48.61 4.48
CA VAL A 66 15.61 47.59 5.40
C VAL A 66 15.55 48.12 6.83
N LEU A 67 14.92 47.36 7.72
CA LEU A 67 14.94 47.53 9.17
C LEU A 67 16.18 46.84 9.74
N GLN A 68 17.15 47.61 10.20
CA GLN A 68 18.28 47.08 10.98
C GLN A 68 17.87 46.98 12.44
N VAL A 69 17.99 45.78 13.00
CA VAL A 69 17.62 45.46 14.38
C VAL A 69 18.88 45.19 15.20
N LYS A 70 18.92 45.73 16.41
CA LYS A 70 19.85 45.32 17.45
C LYS A 70 19.12 45.16 18.77
N GLU A 71 19.04 43.93 19.24
CA GLU A 71 18.49 43.53 20.52
C GLU A 71 19.62 43.34 21.54
N THR A 72 19.45 43.87 22.75
CA THR A 72 20.30 43.61 23.91
C THR A 72 19.39 43.07 25.02
N ILE A 73 19.60 41.81 25.39
CA ILE A 73 18.71 41.04 26.26
C ILE A 73 19.49 40.66 27.53
N ASP A 74 19.18 41.31 28.65
CA ASP A 74 19.74 40.97 29.96
C ASP A 74 18.91 39.84 30.59
N TYR A 75 19.29 38.60 30.30
CA TYR A 75 18.54 37.39 30.65
C TYR A 75 18.98 36.83 32.00
N VAL A 76 18.00 36.51 32.84
CA VAL A 76 18.15 35.83 34.13
C VAL A 76 17.47 34.46 34.02
N PHE A 77 18.25 33.41 34.19
CA PHE A 77 17.76 32.04 34.16
C PHE A 77 17.19 31.65 35.53
N GLY A 78 16.01 31.02 35.56
CA GLY A 78 15.37 30.53 36.77
C GLY A 78 16.12 29.38 37.46
N SER A 79 17.10 28.78 36.76
CA SER A 79 18.00 27.75 37.28
C SER A 79 19.40 27.88 36.67
N THR A 80 20.42 27.39 37.40
CA THR A 80 21.79 27.30 36.90
C THR A 80 21.97 26.08 35.99
N GLY A 81 23.02 26.09 35.16
CA GLY A 81 23.33 24.96 34.27
C GLY A 81 22.66 24.98 32.90
N ARG A 82 22.08 26.13 32.51
CA ARG A 82 21.58 26.38 31.14
C ARG A 82 22.70 26.46 30.13
N HIS A 83 22.42 26.11 28.89
CA HIS A 83 23.30 26.15 27.73
C HIS A 83 23.17 27.43 26.89
N GLY A 84 22.01 28.10 26.96
CA GLY A 84 21.80 29.41 26.36
C GLY A 84 20.33 29.79 26.19
N ILE A 85 20.02 30.54 25.15
CA ILE A 85 18.66 31.02 24.85
C ILE A 85 18.20 30.67 23.43
N TYR A 86 16.89 30.67 23.24
CA TYR A 86 16.22 30.74 21.94
C TYR A 86 15.73 32.17 21.69
N ARG A 87 15.78 32.60 20.44
CA ARG A 87 15.10 33.79 19.93
C ARG A 87 14.33 33.41 18.68
N ASP A 88 13.00 33.44 18.74
CA ASP A 88 12.11 33.08 17.63
C ASP A 88 11.69 34.34 16.89
N LEU A 89 11.99 34.43 15.60
CA LEU A 89 11.62 35.54 14.73
C LEU A 89 10.51 35.10 13.78
N VAL A 90 9.38 35.82 13.77
CA VAL A 90 8.33 35.60 12.76
C VAL A 90 8.88 36.03 11.39
N THR A 91 8.88 35.10 10.43
CA THR A 91 9.38 35.32 9.05
C THR A 91 8.28 35.21 8.00
N ARG A 92 7.11 34.67 8.34
CA ARG A 92 5.91 34.68 7.49
C ARG A 92 4.63 34.63 8.32
N GLU A 93 3.60 35.37 7.93
CA GLU A 93 2.26 35.29 8.52
C GLU A 93 1.14 35.69 7.52
N PRO A 94 -0.12 35.25 7.72
CA PRO A 94 -1.27 35.69 6.93
C PRO A 94 -1.37 37.21 6.87
N TYR A 95 -1.52 37.77 5.67
CA TYR A 95 -1.54 39.22 5.51
C TYR A 95 -2.89 39.80 5.98
N LYS A 96 -2.82 40.69 6.98
CA LYS A 96 -3.98 41.22 7.72
C LYS A 96 -5.02 41.94 6.85
N ASP A 97 -4.58 42.57 5.77
CA ASP A 97 -5.46 43.37 4.89
C ASP A 97 -6.00 42.55 3.69
N ASP A 98 -5.42 41.37 3.40
CA ASP A 98 -5.88 40.43 2.35
C ASP A 98 -5.47 38.99 2.71
N ASP A 99 -6.42 38.21 3.25
CA ASP A 99 -6.24 36.80 3.66
C ASP A 99 -5.88 35.86 2.49
N SER A 100 -5.98 36.30 1.22
CA SER A 100 -5.49 35.53 0.08
C SER A 100 -3.96 35.56 -0.07
N LYS A 101 -3.27 36.37 0.73
CA LYS A 101 -1.81 36.56 0.75
C LYS A 101 -1.21 36.26 2.12
N ASP A 102 0.09 35.99 2.12
CA ASP A 102 0.91 36.03 3.32
C ASP A 102 1.92 37.18 3.20
N GLN A 103 2.28 37.81 4.31
CA GLN A 103 3.37 38.76 4.41
C GLN A 103 4.66 38.01 4.78
N GLU A 104 5.74 38.28 4.04
CA GLU A 104 7.07 37.70 4.26
C GLU A 104 8.02 38.74 4.88
N TYR A 105 8.74 38.34 5.93
CA TYR A 105 9.82 39.12 6.53
C TYR A 105 11.15 38.45 6.25
N GLN A 106 11.91 39.01 5.31
CA GLN A 106 13.19 38.46 4.89
C GLN A 106 14.26 38.86 5.91
N VAL A 107 14.58 37.94 6.82
CA VAL A 107 15.60 38.10 7.86
C VAL A 107 16.98 37.70 7.33
N SER A 108 17.99 38.55 7.50
CA SER A 108 19.36 38.31 7.05
C SER A 108 20.42 38.85 8.03
N GLU A 109 21.70 38.58 7.74
CA GLU A 109 22.87 39.14 8.45
C GLU A 109 22.90 38.93 9.98
N ILE A 110 22.24 37.86 10.47
CA ILE A 110 22.16 37.49 11.90
C ILE A 110 23.56 37.34 12.49
N LYS A 111 23.84 38.14 13.53
CA LYS A 111 25.07 38.13 14.33
C LYS A 111 24.71 38.08 15.80
N VAL A 112 25.45 37.27 16.55
CA VAL A 112 25.25 37.07 17.99
C VAL A 112 26.57 37.34 18.71
N SER A 113 26.50 38.12 19.80
CA SER A 113 27.62 38.42 20.68
C SER A 113 27.14 38.50 22.13
N SER A 114 28.08 38.48 23.09
CA SER A 114 27.78 38.64 24.52
C SER A 114 28.91 39.43 25.19
N PRO A 115 28.60 40.45 26.01
CA PRO A 115 29.58 41.09 26.87
C PRO A 115 29.88 40.27 28.14
N THR A 116 29.08 39.24 28.46
CA THR A 116 29.24 38.40 29.64
C THR A 116 30.36 37.37 29.43
N PRO A 117 31.46 37.40 30.22
CA PRO A 117 32.58 36.49 30.02
C PRO A 117 32.18 35.01 30.16
N GLY A 118 32.62 34.18 29.21
CA GLY A 118 32.39 32.73 29.22
C GLY A 118 31.07 32.25 28.63
N VAL A 119 30.17 33.16 28.22
CA VAL A 119 28.93 32.81 27.49
C VAL A 119 29.26 32.39 26.05
N SER A 120 28.61 31.33 25.57
CA SER A 120 28.76 30.87 24.18
C SER A 120 27.84 31.66 23.26
N THR A 121 28.40 32.25 22.21
CA THR A 121 27.66 33.01 21.17
C THR A 121 27.52 32.25 19.86
N ASN A 122 27.93 30.97 19.83
CA ASN A 122 27.62 30.08 18.71
C ASN A 122 26.10 29.93 18.61
N PHE A 123 25.58 29.87 17.38
CA PHE A 123 24.16 29.68 17.14
C PHE A 123 23.89 28.77 15.95
N THR A 124 22.69 28.19 15.95
CA THR A 124 22.10 27.50 14.79
C THR A 124 20.72 28.06 14.52
N THR A 125 20.31 28.10 13.26
CA THR A 125 18.97 28.54 12.85
C THR A 125 18.14 27.36 12.35
N GLU A 126 16.90 27.25 12.82
CA GLU A 126 15.90 26.29 12.35
C GLU A 126 14.61 27.05 12.03
N THR A 127 13.81 26.57 11.07
CA THR A 127 12.54 27.24 10.70
C THR A 127 11.38 26.29 10.95
N PHE A 128 10.47 26.74 11.80
CA PHE A 128 9.24 26.05 12.16
C PHE A 128 8.08 26.60 11.33
N LYS A 129 7.18 25.72 10.88
CA LYS A 129 6.02 26.07 10.08
C LYS A 129 4.74 25.63 10.77
N GLU A 130 3.76 26.52 10.80
CA GLU A 130 2.47 26.31 11.45
C GLU A 130 1.33 26.81 10.55
N ASN A 131 0.08 26.57 10.97
CA ASN A 131 -1.11 27.05 10.28
C ASN A 131 -1.12 26.74 8.77
N ASN A 132 -0.93 25.46 8.41
CA ASN A 132 -0.84 25.01 7.02
C ASN A 132 0.30 25.72 6.24
N ASP A 133 1.46 25.87 6.87
CA ASP A 133 2.66 26.55 6.36
C ASP A 133 2.48 28.04 6.00
N ARG A 134 1.38 28.68 6.45
CA ARG A 134 1.18 30.14 6.31
C ARG A 134 1.92 30.95 7.37
N ASN A 135 2.19 30.34 8.53
CA ASN A 135 3.01 30.92 9.57
C ASN A 135 4.40 30.27 9.49
N GLU A 136 5.46 31.07 9.40
CA GLU A 136 6.85 30.59 9.50
C GLU A 136 7.61 31.39 10.56
N ASN A 137 8.32 30.66 11.44
CA ASN A 137 9.12 31.21 12.53
C ASN A 137 10.55 30.69 12.41
N THR A 138 11.53 31.58 12.30
CA THR A 138 12.95 31.23 12.34
C THR A 138 13.49 31.35 13.76
N GLN A 139 13.76 30.20 14.38
CA GLN A 139 14.39 30.10 15.69
C GLN A 139 15.91 30.25 15.57
N ILE A 140 16.48 31.16 16.35
CA ILE A 140 17.91 31.29 16.58
C ILE A 140 18.21 30.63 17.92
N LYS A 141 18.79 29.42 17.88
CA LYS A 141 19.27 28.70 19.08
C LYS A 141 20.69 29.13 19.39
N ILE A 142 20.87 29.90 20.46
CA ILE A 142 22.15 30.48 20.90
C ILE A 142 22.67 29.66 22.08
N GLY A 143 23.94 29.24 22.06
CA GLY A 143 24.57 28.57 23.20
C GLY A 143 25.65 27.55 22.82
N SER A 144 25.77 26.47 23.60
CA SER A 144 26.67 25.34 23.34
C SER A 144 26.17 24.09 24.06
N ALA A 145 25.98 22.98 23.35
CA ALA A 145 25.58 21.72 24.00
C ALA A 145 26.63 21.21 25.02
N ASP A 146 27.91 21.52 24.80
CA ASP A 146 29.02 21.06 25.64
C ASP A 146 29.39 22.01 26.79
N ARG A 147 28.77 23.20 26.88
CA ARG A 147 29.11 24.23 27.88
C ARG A 147 27.88 24.96 28.38
N THR A 148 27.83 25.18 29.69
CA THR A 148 26.76 25.96 30.33
C THR A 148 27.16 27.42 30.50
N VAL A 149 26.14 28.28 30.62
CA VAL A 149 26.26 29.69 31.02
C VAL A 149 26.86 29.77 32.43
N PRO A 150 27.88 30.63 32.65
CA PRO A 150 28.40 30.86 34.00
C PRO A 150 27.36 31.49 34.93
N GLY A 151 26.92 30.75 35.95
CA GLY A 151 25.91 31.22 36.90
C GLY A 151 24.48 31.12 36.35
N ASN A 152 23.70 32.18 36.53
CA ASN A 152 22.30 32.28 36.08
C ASN A 152 21.96 33.64 35.43
N GLU A 153 22.96 34.43 35.02
CA GLU A 153 22.74 35.70 34.31
C GLU A 153 23.63 35.78 33.07
N ALA A 154 23.07 36.23 31.94
CA ALA A 154 23.83 36.51 30.73
C ALA A 154 23.17 37.60 29.89
N THR A 155 23.98 38.52 29.35
CA THR A 155 23.53 39.49 28.35
C THR A 155 23.78 38.93 26.96
N TYR A 156 22.77 38.92 26.09
CA TYR A 156 22.90 38.57 24.68
C TYR A 156 22.68 39.80 23.81
N VAL A 157 23.56 40.02 22.84
CA VAL A 157 23.42 41.07 21.82
C VAL A 157 23.26 40.41 20.47
N ILE A 158 22.04 40.52 19.92
CA ILE A 158 21.63 39.93 18.64
C ILE A 158 21.41 41.09 17.67
N SER A 159 22.00 41.04 16.48
CA SER A 159 21.69 42.02 15.42
C SER A 159 21.40 41.31 14.10
N TYR A 160 20.41 41.79 13.38
CA TYR A 160 19.94 41.24 12.11
C TYR A 160 19.27 42.31 11.27
N GLU A 161 19.04 42.03 10.00
CA GLU A 161 18.33 42.90 9.08
C GLU A 161 17.00 42.27 8.67
N VAL A 162 15.96 43.09 8.47
CA VAL A 162 14.63 42.65 8.04
C VAL A 162 14.16 43.50 6.85
N ARG A 163 13.77 42.86 5.75
CA ARG A 163 13.01 43.51 4.65
C ARG A 163 11.55 43.05 4.69
N GLY A 164 10.61 43.95 4.35
CA GLY A 164 9.17 43.69 4.39
C GLY A 164 8.47 44.14 5.68
N ALA A 165 9.18 44.81 6.59
CA ALA A 165 8.69 45.27 7.90
C ALA A 165 7.89 46.59 7.89
N LEU A 166 7.86 47.30 6.75
CA LEU A 166 7.20 48.59 6.61
C LEU A 166 5.83 48.46 5.95
N ARG A 167 4.94 49.42 6.23
CA ARG A 167 3.63 49.56 5.57
C ARG A 167 3.57 50.92 4.89
N HIS A 168 3.04 50.93 3.67
CA HIS A 168 2.94 52.12 2.81
C HIS A 168 1.51 52.70 2.87
N PHE A 169 1.42 54.01 3.07
CA PHE A 169 0.18 54.79 2.94
C PHE A 169 0.40 55.98 1.99
N ALA A 170 -0.69 56.58 1.51
CA ALA A 170 -0.61 57.63 0.49
C ALA A 170 0.04 58.94 0.98
N ASP A 171 0.05 59.17 2.30
CA ASP A 171 0.52 60.39 2.97
C ASP A 171 1.71 60.17 3.91
N HIS A 172 2.02 58.90 4.26
CA HIS A 172 3.13 58.52 5.12
C HIS A 172 3.53 57.05 4.91
N SER A 173 4.67 56.63 5.46
CA SER A 173 4.97 55.22 5.68
C SER A 173 4.96 54.95 7.20
N GLU A 174 4.76 53.70 7.64
CA GLU A 174 4.90 53.35 9.05
C GLU A 174 5.75 52.09 9.27
N LEU A 175 6.43 52.05 10.41
CA LEU A 175 6.88 50.81 11.04
C LEU A 175 5.86 50.47 12.14
N TYR A 176 4.94 49.54 11.86
CA TYR A 176 4.01 48.97 12.84
C TYR A 176 4.47 47.55 13.15
N TRP A 177 5.16 47.37 14.29
CA TRP A 177 6.00 46.22 14.55
C TRP A 177 5.81 45.66 15.96
N ASP A 178 5.68 44.34 16.05
CA ASP A 178 5.49 43.59 17.30
C ASP A 178 6.84 43.43 18.03
N ALA A 179 7.34 44.54 18.60
CA ALA A 179 8.74 44.72 19.00
C ALA A 179 9.34 43.62 19.89
N THR A 180 8.61 43.14 20.91
CA THR A 180 9.05 41.98 21.70
C THR A 180 8.53 40.65 21.16
N GLY A 181 7.36 40.68 20.51
CA GLY A 181 6.46 39.53 20.35
C GLY A 181 5.93 38.97 21.68
N SER A 182 4.95 38.07 21.61
CA SER A 182 4.25 37.46 22.76
C SER A 182 4.77 36.09 23.18
N ALA A 183 5.56 35.42 22.33
CA ALA A 183 5.98 34.03 22.55
C ALA A 183 7.21 33.89 23.47
N TRP A 184 7.45 34.86 24.37
CA TRP A 184 8.50 34.75 25.38
C TRP A 184 8.05 33.88 26.57
N SER A 185 8.87 32.89 26.93
CA SER A 185 8.68 32.09 28.15
C SER A 185 9.19 32.78 29.41
N ALA A 186 9.86 33.92 29.28
CA ALA A 186 10.38 34.74 30.38
C ALA A 186 9.47 35.95 30.65
N VAL A 187 9.40 36.41 31.90
CA VAL A 187 8.75 37.69 32.23
C VAL A 187 9.68 38.83 31.84
N ILE A 188 9.20 39.85 31.12
CA ILE A 188 10.03 41.00 30.71
C ILE A 188 9.80 42.14 31.70
N ASN A 189 10.77 42.32 32.60
CA ASN A 189 10.67 43.29 33.69
C ASN A 189 10.66 44.74 33.18
N GLN A 190 11.50 45.04 32.18
CA GLN A 190 11.58 46.33 31.51
C GLN A 190 11.97 46.14 30.04
N VAL A 191 11.27 46.84 29.13
CA VAL A 191 11.63 46.95 27.72
C VAL A 191 11.73 48.42 27.32
N THR A 192 12.72 48.75 26.50
CA THR A 192 12.89 50.07 25.88
C THR A 192 13.24 49.91 24.41
N VAL A 193 12.45 50.56 23.54
CA VAL A 193 12.62 50.50 22.08
C VAL A 193 12.94 51.89 21.54
N ASN A 194 14.04 52.02 20.82
CA ASN A 194 14.42 53.22 20.09
C ASN A 194 14.16 53.00 18.60
N VAL A 195 13.43 53.90 17.95
CA VAL A 195 13.20 53.86 16.50
C VAL A 195 13.81 55.08 15.84
N THR A 196 14.72 54.85 14.90
CA THR A 196 15.32 55.87 14.04
C THR A 196 14.91 55.60 12.60
N VAL A 197 14.40 56.62 11.90
CA VAL A 197 13.96 56.53 10.50
C VAL A 197 14.55 57.68 9.68
N PRO A 198 14.64 57.57 8.34
CA PRO A 198 15.14 58.65 7.51
C PRO A 198 14.25 59.90 7.67
N GLN A 199 14.87 61.08 7.77
CA GLN A 199 14.21 62.37 8.03
C GLN A 199 13.50 62.49 9.41
N GLY A 200 13.61 61.49 10.29
CA GLY A 200 13.08 61.52 11.65
C GLY A 200 11.65 60.99 11.77
N VAL A 201 11.32 60.49 12.97
CA VAL A 201 9.98 59.96 13.28
C VAL A 201 8.98 61.10 13.37
N THR A 202 7.88 61.02 12.63
CA THR A 202 6.83 62.06 12.57
C THR A 202 5.72 61.85 13.61
N GLN A 203 5.38 60.59 13.89
CA GLN A 203 4.32 60.18 14.81
C GLN A 203 4.73 58.91 15.57
N VAL A 204 4.24 58.76 16.81
CA VAL A 204 4.47 57.58 17.64
C VAL A 204 3.16 57.06 18.25
N ASP A 205 2.93 55.76 18.16
CA ASP A 205 1.93 55.04 18.96
C ASP A 205 2.47 53.67 19.43
N CYS A 206 1.81 53.05 20.40
CA CYS A 206 2.22 51.75 20.93
C CYS A 206 1.10 51.08 21.71
N PHE A 207 1.12 49.75 21.74
CA PHE A 207 0.18 48.93 22.49
C PHE A 207 0.94 47.92 23.36
N ALA A 208 0.44 47.67 24.57
CA ALA A 208 1.04 46.73 25.51
C ALA A 208 0.00 45.77 26.11
N GLY A 209 0.40 44.53 26.33
CA GLY A 209 -0.44 43.46 26.87
C GLY A 209 -0.56 42.27 25.91
N GLU A 210 -1.53 41.40 26.17
CA GLU A 210 -1.81 40.21 25.35
C GLU A 210 -2.14 40.57 23.89
N ALA A 211 -1.92 39.63 22.97
CA ALA A 211 -2.38 39.76 21.59
C ALA A 211 -3.92 39.98 21.56
N GLY A 212 -4.37 40.99 20.82
CA GLY A 212 -5.75 41.48 20.85
C GLY A 212 -6.00 42.68 21.79
N SER A 213 -5.07 43.04 22.68
CA SER A 213 -5.23 44.20 23.59
C SER A 213 -5.17 45.55 22.87
N THR A 214 -6.14 46.43 23.07
CA THR A 214 -6.13 47.83 22.59
C THR A 214 -5.43 48.81 23.56
N GLN A 215 -4.85 48.31 24.65
CA GLN A 215 -4.26 49.15 25.69
C GLN A 215 -2.96 49.82 25.21
N THR A 216 -2.90 51.15 25.28
CA THR A 216 -1.70 51.93 24.93
C THR A 216 -0.54 51.65 25.89
N CYS A 217 0.70 51.58 25.38
CA CYS A 217 1.88 51.38 26.23
C CYS A 217 2.20 52.62 27.11
N PRO A 218 2.85 52.45 28.28
CA PRO A 218 3.01 53.52 29.27
C PRO A 218 4.01 54.62 28.86
N GLN A 219 4.96 54.33 27.96
CA GLN A 219 5.93 55.30 27.47
C GLN A 219 5.95 55.32 25.94
N LYS A 220 5.58 56.45 25.34
CA LYS A 220 5.83 56.80 23.93
C LYS A 220 6.17 58.29 23.81
N SER A 221 7.22 58.62 23.07
CA SER A 221 7.65 60.01 22.84
C SER A 221 8.56 60.11 21.61
N ILE A 222 8.77 61.34 21.12
CA ILE A 222 9.79 61.64 20.10
C ILE A 222 10.88 62.49 20.75
N VAL A 223 12.13 62.00 20.73
CA VAL A 223 13.29 62.65 21.34
C VAL A 223 14.40 62.78 20.31
N GLY A 224 14.74 64.01 19.93
CA GLY A 224 15.83 64.28 18.98
C GLY A 224 15.65 63.58 17.62
N GLN A 225 14.41 63.56 17.10
CA GLN A 225 13.96 62.86 15.87
C GLN A 225 13.85 61.32 15.96
N ARG A 226 14.09 60.71 17.12
CA ARG A 226 13.88 59.27 17.35
C ARG A 226 12.57 59.02 18.09
N GLY A 227 11.82 57.99 17.71
CA GLY A 227 10.75 57.44 18.53
C GLY A 227 11.34 56.67 19.72
N VAL A 228 10.83 56.91 20.92
CA VAL A 228 11.25 56.21 22.14
C VAL A 228 10.03 55.63 22.81
N PHE A 229 10.02 54.31 22.97
CA PHE A 229 8.92 53.53 23.54
C PHE A 229 9.39 52.72 24.73
N GLY A 230 8.48 52.40 25.65
CA GLY A 230 8.80 51.58 26.81
C GLY A 230 7.58 50.96 27.47
N ALA A 231 7.82 49.80 28.08
CA ALA A 231 6.89 49.09 28.94
C ALA A 231 7.64 48.36 30.05
N SER A 232 6.92 47.95 31.09
CA SER A 232 7.48 47.28 32.27
C SER A 232 6.50 46.23 32.77
N GLN A 233 7.03 45.15 33.34
CA GLN A 233 6.23 44.03 33.88
C GLN A 233 5.30 43.42 32.82
N LEU A 234 5.85 43.09 31.65
CA LEU A 234 5.13 42.30 30.65
C LEU A 234 5.18 40.83 31.09
N GLU A 235 4.02 40.32 31.49
CA GLU A 235 3.84 38.91 31.86
C GLU A 235 4.03 37.98 30.64
N ARG A 236 4.19 36.68 30.89
CA ARG A 236 4.24 35.68 29.82
C ARG A 236 3.01 35.77 28.91
N GLY A 237 3.22 35.81 27.59
CA GLY A 237 2.15 36.00 26.59
C GLY A 237 1.80 37.47 26.31
N GLN A 238 2.30 38.43 27.09
CA GLN A 238 2.16 39.85 26.82
C GLN A 238 3.32 40.37 25.95
N GLN A 239 3.07 41.42 25.19
CA GLN A 239 4.06 42.03 24.31
C GLN A 239 3.98 43.56 24.32
N LEU A 240 5.05 44.19 23.82
CA LEU A 240 5.04 45.58 23.39
C LEU A 240 5.02 45.63 21.86
N THR A 241 4.04 46.33 21.31
CA THR A 241 3.88 46.63 19.88
C THR A 241 4.11 48.13 19.68
N VAL A 242 4.88 48.54 18.67
CA VAL A 242 5.20 49.95 18.41
C VAL A 242 4.75 50.38 17.01
N VAL A 243 4.40 51.66 16.87
CA VAL A 243 4.07 52.33 15.61
C VAL A 243 4.94 53.59 15.51
N ALA A 244 5.74 53.68 14.45
CA ALA A 244 6.53 54.88 14.14
C ALA A 244 6.22 55.37 12.72
N GLY A 245 5.66 56.58 12.63
CA GLY A 245 5.38 57.25 11.37
C GLY A 245 6.65 57.81 10.71
N ILE A 246 6.71 57.70 9.39
CA ILE A 246 7.82 58.08 8.52
C ILE A 246 7.28 59.02 7.44
N THR A 247 8.00 60.11 7.15
CA THR A 247 7.65 61.03 6.06
C THR A 247 7.57 60.30 4.73
N ALA A 248 6.48 60.47 3.97
CA ALA A 248 6.30 59.87 2.65
C ALA A 248 7.49 60.18 1.72
N GLY A 249 7.99 59.15 1.04
CA GLY A 249 9.14 59.26 0.13
C GLY A 249 10.51 59.39 0.83
N ALA A 250 10.60 59.33 2.16
CA ALA A 250 11.87 59.24 2.87
C ALA A 250 12.51 57.84 2.80
N VAL A 251 11.73 56.83 2.40
CA VAL A 251 12.13 55.43 2.17
C VAL A 251 11.67 55.03 0.75
N GLN A 252 12.47 54.23 0.04
CA GLN A 252 12.17 53.80 -1.33
C GLN A 252 11.33 52.53 -1.44
N ASN A 253 11.54 51.55 -0.56
CA ASN A 253 10.81 50.28 -0.53
C ASN A 253 10.06 50.13 0.81
N ASP A 254 8.97 50.87 0.97
CA ASP A 254 8.15 50.91 2.19
C ASP A 254 6.89 50.02 2.13
N THR A 255 6.75 49.24 1.05
CA THR A 255 5.67 48.25 0.88
C THR A 255 5.99 46.91 1.54
N PRO A 256 5.01 46.20 2.11
CA PRO A 256 5.20 44.83 2.59
C PRO A 256 5.53 43.88 1.43
N ILE A 257 6.30 42.82 1.72
CA ILE A 257 6.52 41.74 0.74
C ILE A 257 5.35 40.77 0.86
N LEU A 258 4.52 40.69 -0.18
CA LEU A 258 3.36 39.80 -0.23
C LEU A 258 3.63 38.60 -1.13
N VAL A 259 3.42 37.41 -0.59
CA VAL A 259 3.62 36.13 -1.29
C VAL A 259 2.30 35.34 -1.33
N ASP A 260 2.18 34.43 -2.30
CA ASP A 260 1.04 33.50 -2.35
C ASP A 260 1.16 32.45 -1.23
N PRO A 261 0.06 32.07 -0.55
CA PRO A 261 0.06 31.01 0.44
C PRO A 261 0.43 29.67 -0.21
N PRO A 262 1.18 28.79 0.50
CA PRO A 262 1.71 27.57 -0.08
C PRO A 262 0.56 26.68 -0.54
N ASN A 263 0.62 26.16 -1.76
CA ASN A 263 -0.47 25.39 -2.34
C ASN A 263 -0.56 23.98 -1.71
N TRP A 264 -1.65 23.23 -2.00
CA TRP A 264 -1.87 21.92 -1.37
C TRP A 264 -0.70 20.93 -1.58
N LEU A 265 0.03 21.03 -2.69
CA LEU A 265 1.19 20.17 -2.95
C LEU A 265 2.38 20.56 -2.06
N GLU A 266 2.72 21.85 -2.02
CA GLU A 266 3.80 22.39 -1.18
C GLU A 266 3.61 22.04 0.30
N ARG A 267 2.41 22.27 0.83
CA ARG A 267 2.02 21.92 2.22
C ARG A 267 2.07 20.43 2.55
N ASN A 268 2.14 19.58 1.52
CA ASN A 268 2.29 18.14 1.65
C ASN A 268 3.68 17.67 1.19
N GLY A 269 4.67 18.56 1.04
CA GLY A 269 6.01 18.22 0.57
C GLY A 269 6.04 17.51 -0.79
N LEU A 270 5.03 17.76 -1.63
CA LEU A 270 4.85 17.17 -2.95
C LEU A 270 5.31 18.14 -4.04
N SER A 271 6.05 17.60 -5.01
CA SER A 271 6.35 18.30 -6.26
C SER A 271 5.59 17.68 -7.42
N TRP A 272 5.28 18.48 -8.44
CA TRP A 272 4.67 18.01 -9.68
C TRP A 272 5.50 16.89 -10.35
N LEU A 273 6.84 16.95 -10.24
CA LEU A 273 7.77 15.90 -10.68
C LEU A 273 7.56 14.58 -9.93
N SER A 274 7.33 14.63 -8.60
CA SER A 274 7.08 13.40 -7.82
C SER A 274 5.77 12.71 -8.21
N LEU A 275 4.73 13.49 -8.51
CA LEU A 275 3.45 12.99 -9.02
C LEU A 275 3.59 12.32 -10.40
N ILE A 276 4.30 12.97 -11.33
CA ILE A 276 4.58 12.39 -12.65
C ILE A 276 5.41 11.11 -12.51
N GLY A 277 6.43 11.10 -11.65
CA GLY A 277 7.25 9.92 -11.38
C GLY A 277 6.40 8.73 -10.89
N ALA A 278 5.53 8.94 -9.90
CA ALA A 278 4.63 7.92 -9.39
C ALA A 278 3.61 7.45 -10.45
N GLY A 279 3.07 8.37 -11.25
CA GLY A 279 2.17 8.07 -12.36
C GLY A 279 2.83 7.19 -13.43
N VAL A 280 4.05 7.52 -13.85
CA VAL A 280 4.83 6.74 -14.84
C VAL A 280 5.14 5.34 -14.32
N VAL A 281 5.62 5.20 -13.08
CA VAL A 281 5.90 3.87 -12.49
C VAL A 281 4.64 3.01 -12.41
N THR A 282 3.51 3.62 -12.04
CA THR A 282 2.19 2.97 -12.01
C THR A 282 1.77 2.50 -13.39
N ALA A 283 1.81 3.38 -14.40
CA ALA A 283 1.44 3.07 -15.77
C ALA A 283 2.34 1.97 -16.39
N VAL A 284 3.65 2.06 -16.21
CA VAL A 284 4.62 1.04 -16.67
C VAL A 284 4.33 -0.31 -16.02
N SER A 285 4.02 -0.34 -14.72
CA SER A 285 3.69 -1.59 -13.99
C SER A 285 2.42 -2.25 -14.56
N ILE A 286 1.39 -1.46 -14.86
CA ILE A 286 0.15 -1.93 -15.50
C ILE A 286 0.41 -2.45 -16.91
N VAL A 287 1.18 -1.70 -17.72
CA VAL A 287 1.54 -2.11 -19.10
C VAL A 287 2.35 -3.41 -19.09
N LEU A 288 3.35 -3.55 -18.21
CA LEU A 288 4.13 -4.78 -18.08
C LEU A 288 3.26 -5.97 -17.65
N ALA A 289 2.32 -5.77 -16.72
CA ALA A 289 1.37 -6.80 -16.32
C ALA A 289 0.46 -7.24 -17.49
N ALA A 290 -0.07 -6.28 -18.26
CA ALA A 290 -0.92 -6.55 -19.42
C ALA A 290 -0.17 -7.24 -20.57
N VAL A 291 1.06 -6.79 -20.88
CA VAL A 291 1.94 -7.43 -21.88
C VAL A 291 2.29 -8.86 -21.45
N TYR A 292 2.64 -9.08 -20.18
CA TYR A 292 2.88 -10.43 -19.68
C TYR A 292 1.61 -11.31 -19.72
N ALA A 293 0.44 -10.76 -19.40
CA ALA A 293 -0.83 -11.47 -19.49
C ALA A 293 -1.17 -11.93 -20.92
N ARG A 294 -0.83 -11.11 -21.93
CA ARG A 294 -1.12 -11.44 -23.33
C ARG A 294 -0.09 -12.38 -23.98
N PHE A 295 1.18 -12.31 -23.58
CA PHE A 295 2.28 -12.99 -24.30
C PHE A 295 3.17 -13.92 -23.46
N GLY A 296 3.16 -13.80 -22.12
CA GLY A 296 4.15 -14.39 -21.23
C GLY A 296 3.93 -15.86 -20.84
N ASN A 297 2.71 -16.38 -20.99
CA ASN A 297 2.32 -17.73 -20.55
C ASN A 297 1.46 -18.47 -21.58
N LYS A 298 1.82 -18.34 -22.86
CA LYS A 298 1.26 -19.16 -23.96
C LYS A 298 1.87 -20.56 -23.96
N ASP A 299 1.07 -21.56 -24.31
CA ASP A 299 1.52 -22.94 -24.49
C ASP A 299 2.48 -23.08 -25.69
N GLN A 300 3.14 -24.23 -25.80
CA GLN A 300 3.91 -24.61 -26.99
C GLN A 300 3.20 -25.66 -27.84
N ARG A 301 3.43 -25.65 -29.16
CA ARG A 301 2.84 -26.55 -30.16
C ARG A 301 3.86 -26.92 -31.23
N TYR A 302 3.60 -28.00 -31.99
CA TYR A 302 4.49 -28.45 -33.05
C TYR A 302 4.38 -27.54 -34.28
N ALA A 303 5.51 -27.03 -34.77
CA ALA A 303 5.56 -26.20 -35.97
C ALA A 303 5.02 -26.96 -37.20
N GLY A 304 4.18 -26.30 -38.01
CA GLY A 304 3.69 -26.82 -39.28
C GLY A 304 2.68 -27.97 -39.20
N MET A 305 2.20 -28.34 -38.00
CA MET A 305 1.25 -29.44 -37.83
C MET A 305 -0.19 -28.97 -37.64
N PRO A 306 -1.20 -29.72 -38.12
CA PRO A 306 -2.60 -29.49 -37.78
C PRO A 306 -2.85 -29.59 -36.26
N PRO A 307 -3.77 -28.79 -35.70
CA PRO A 307 -4.18 -28.91 -34.30
C PRO A 307 -4.57 -30.34 -33.93
N GLY A 308 -4.13 -30.81 -32.76
CA GLY A 308 -4.46 -32.15 -32.27
C GLY A 308 -3.68 -33.32 -32.90
N THR A 309 -2.62 -33.05 -33.64
CA THR A 309 -1.77 -34.10 -34.25
C THR A 309 -0.38 -34.20 -33.60
N PHE A 310 0.30 -35.33 -33.80
CA PHE A 310 1.65 -35.60 -33.33
C PHE A 310 2.61 -35.80 -34.53
N PRO A 311 3.92 -35.53 -34.37
CA PRO A 311 4.92 -35.94 -35.35
C PRO A 311 4.82 -37.44 -35.67
N PRO A 312 5.04 -37.85 -36.94
CA PRO A 312 5.33 -39.24 -37.26
C PRO A 312 6.57 -39.74 -36.51
N ASP A 313 6.60 -41.03 -36.19
CA ASP A 313 7.72 -41.64 -35.46
C ASP A 313 9.07 -41.38 -36.15
N GLY A 314 10.05 -40.88 -35.39
CA GLY A 314 11.37 -40.51 -35.89
C GLY A 314 11.48 -39.09 -36.47
N VAL A 315 10.38 -38.35 -36.66
CA VAL A 315 10.42 -36.96 -37.14
C VAL A 315 10.43 -35.99 -35.95
N ALA A 316 11.51 -35.23 -35.79
CA ALA A 316 11.55 -34.13 -34.82
C ALA A 316 10.82 -32.90 -35.38
N ALA A 317 9.93 -32.29 -34.59
CA ALA A 317 9.24 -31.06 -34.93
C ALA A 317 9.46 -29.99 -33.85
N GLU A 318 9.76 -28.76 -34.28
CA GLU A 318 10.16 -27.69 -33.37
C GLU A 318 8.99 -27.14 -32.54
N PRO A 319 9.22 -26.79 -31.26
CA PRO A 319 8.21 -26.17 -30.40
C PRO A 319 8.06 -24.67 -30.69
N VAL A 320 6.94 -24.27 -31.27
CA VAL A 320 6.54 -22.86 -31.44
C VAL A 320 5.53 -22.43 -30.37
N LYS A 321 5.36 -21.12 -30.16
CA LYS A 321 4.33 -20.58 -29.25
C LYS A 321 2.95 -20.75 -29.88
N ASP A 322 1.96 -21.12 -29.07
CA ASP A 322 0.57 -21.16 -29.52
C ASP A 322 0.02 -19.75 -29.79
N ASP A 323 -0.43 -19.54 -31.02
CA ASP A 323 -1.09 -18.34 -31.51
C ASP A 323 -2.55 -18.56 -31.95
N LEU A 324 -3.01 -19.80 -32.06
CA LEU A 324 -4.39 -20.10 -32.45
C LEU A 324 -5.39 -19.84 -31.32
N SER A 325 -6.58 -19.39 -31.71
CA SER A 325 -7.75 -19.29 -30.83
C SER A 325 -8.57 -20.60 -30.84
N LYS A 326 -9.41 -20.81 -29.82
CA LYS A 326 -10.19 -22.05 -29.64
C LYS A 326 -11.08 -22.39 -30.84
N ASP A 327 -11.62 -21.39 -31.52
CA ASP A 327 -12.49 -21.51 -32.69
C ASP A 327 -11.79 -22.15 -33.90
N GLN A 328 -10.48 -21.93 -34.06
CA GLN A 328 -9.63 -22.48 -35.12
C GLN A 328 -9.27 -23.96 -34.91
N ILE A 329 -9.68 -24.56 -33.79
CA ILE A 329 -9.48 -25.99 -33.52
C ILE A 329 -10.60 -26.80 -34.22
N PRO A 330 -10.25 -27.84 -35.00
CA PRO A 330 -11.21 -28.69 -35.68
C PRO A 330 -12.02 -29.52 -34.69
N VAL A 331 -13.22 -29.94 -35.10
CA VAL A 331 -14.07 -30.84 -34.32
C VAL A 331 -13.47 -32.24 -34.29
N ALA A 332 -13.49 -32.90 -33.13
CA ALA A 332 -13.10 -34.29 -32.96
C ALA A 332 -14.32 -35.09 -32.50
N PHE A 333 -14.61 -36.22 -33.15
CA PHE A 333 -15.83 -37.01 -32.89
C PHE A 333 -15.71 -38.00 -31.73
N SER A 334 -14.49 -38.26 -31.26
CA SER A 334 -14.17 -39.21 -30.19
C SER A 334 -13.17 -38.60 -29.21
N PRO A 335 -13.28 -38.90 -27.89
CA PRO A 335 -12.29 -38.44 -26.92
C PRO A 335 -10.93 -39.14 -27.13
N PRO A 336 -9.82 -38.52 -26.71
CA PRO A 336 -8.53 -39.19 -26.64
C PRO A 336 -8.55 -40.35 -25.64
N ARG A 337 -7.68 -41.36 -25.86
CA ARG A 337 -7.55 -42.55 -25.00
C ARG A 337 -6.78 -42.24 -23.71
N ILE A 338 -7.34 -41.38 -22.87
CA ILE A 338 -6.82 -40.97 -21.55
C ILE A 338 -7.95 -41.02 -20.51
N PRO A 339 -7.65 -41.20 -19.21
CA PRO A 339 -8.62 -41.03 -18.14
C PRO A 339 -9.22 -39.63 -18.11
N VAL A 340 -10.51 -39.54 -17.81
CA VAL A 340 -11.30 -38.29 -17.90
C VAL A 340 -10.72 -37.14 -17.06
N ALA A 341 -10.21 -37.44 -15.86
CA ALA A 341 -9.59 -36.44 -14.99
C ALA A 341 -8.21 -35.97 -15.48
N GLU A 342 -7.46 -36.76 -16.27
CA GLU A 342 -6.28 -36.24 -16.99
C GLU A 342 -6.72 -35.18 -18.01
N GLY A 343 -7.86 -35.41 -18.67
CA GLY A 343 -8.45 -34.49 -19.65
C GLY A 343 -9.00 -33.19 -19.05
N GLY A 344 -9.71 -33.26 -17.93
CA GLY A 344 -10.19 -32.07 -17.20
C GLY A 344 -9.04 -31.13 -16.81
N LEU A 345 -8.04 -31.68 -16.10
CA LEU A 345 -6.81 -30.98 -15.74
C LEU A 345 -6.04 -30.46 -16.96
N LEU A 346 -6.10 -31.14 -18.12
CA LEU A 346 -5.51 -30.65 -19.37
C LEU A 346 -6.28 -29.51 -20.03
N ILE A 347 -7.59 -29.34 -19.80
CA ILE A 347 -8.37 -28.22 -20.37
C ILE A 347 -8.22 -26.97 -19.53
N ASP A 348 -8.61 -27.02 -18.26
CA ASP A 348 -8.77 -25.80 -17.44
C ASP A 348 -7.55 -25.49 -16.56
N ALA A 349 -6.60 -26.44 -16.50
CA ALA A 349 -5.38 -26.40 -15.69
C ALA A 349 -5.63 -26.28 -14.18
N LYS A 350 -6.79 -26.72 -13.70
CA LYS A 350 -7.15 -26.83 -12.29
C LYS A 350 -7.37 -28.29 -11.92
N ALA A 351 -7.47 -28.50 -10.62
CA ALA A 351 -7.89 -29.76 -10.02
C ALA A 351 -8.94 -29.38 -8.98
N THR A 352 -10.19 -29.72 -9.28
CA THR A 352 -11.40 -29.27 -8.59
C THR A 352 -12.29 -30.48 -8.29
N THR A 353 -13.45 -30.22 -7.69
CA THR A 353 -14.47 -31.25 -7.45
C THR A 353 -15.06 -31.83 -8.75
N VAL A 354 -14.92 -31.12 -9.89
CA VAL A 354 -15.37 -31.56 -11.22
C VAL A 354 -14.61 -32.80 -11.66
N GLU A 355 -13.27 -32.84 -11.53
CA GLU A 355 -12.46 -34.01 -11.84
C GLU A 355 -12.91 -35.23 -11.03
N THR A 356 -13.19 -35.04 -9.74
CA THR A 356 -13.65 -36.11 -8.84
C THR A 356 -15.04 -36.62 -9.22
N ALA A 357 -15.99 -35.74 -9.55
CA ALA A 357 -17.30 -36.14 -10.04
C ALA A 357 -17.21 -36.89 -11.39
N ALA A 358 -16.39 -36.39 -12.32
CA ALA A 358 -16.17 -37.02 -13.62
C ALA A 358 -15.55 -38.42 -13.48
N THR A 359 -14.52 -38.60 -12.63
CA THR A 359 -13.94 -39.92 -12.36
C THR A 359 -14.90 -40.86 -11.63
N LEU A 360 -15.72 -40.37 -10.69
CA LEU A 360 -16.71 -41.20 -10.02
C LEU A 360 -17.75 -41.76 -11.01
N ILE A 361 -18.27 -40.90 -11.90
CA ILE A 361 -19.22 -41.32 -12.94
C ILE A 361 -18.54 -42.20 -14.00
N ASP A 362 -17.29 -41.94 -14.38
CA ASP A 362 -16.53 -42.79 -15.32
C ASP A 362 -16.28 -44.21 -14.78
N MET A 363 -16.02 -44.34 -13.47
CA MET A 363 -15.96 -45.65 -12.81
C MET A 363 -17.35 -46.29 -12.69
N ALA A 364 -18.41 -45.51 -12.54
CA ALA A 364 -19.78 -46.02 -12.49
C ALA A 364 -20.24 -46.59 -13.84
N VAL A 365 -20.00 -45.86 -14.93
CA VAL A 365 -20.23 -46.28 -16.32
C VAL A 365 -19.47 -47.57 -16.64
N ARG A 366 -18.23 -47.73 -16.14
CA ARG A 366 -17.44 -48.96 -16.25
C ARG A 366 -17.88 -50.09 -15.30
N GLY A 367 -18.98 -49.94 -14.57
CA GLY A 367 -19.52 -50.97 -13.66
C GLY A 367 -18.77 -51.13 -12.33
N GLY A 368 -17.91 -50.18 -11.96
CA GLY A 368 -17.18 -50.19 -10.70
C GLY A 368 -18.00 -49.71 -9.50
N VAL A 369 -18.91 -48.76 -9.73
CA VAL A 369 -19.75 -48.11 -8.70
C VAL A 369 -21.18 -47.98 -9.22
N ARG A 370 -22.18 -48.04 -8.34
CA ARG A 370 -23.57 -47.65 -8.64
C ARG A 370 -23.93 -46.38 -7.89
N ILE A 371 -24.63 -45.46 -8.52
CA ILE A 371 -25.21 -44.29 -7.86
C ILE A 371 -26.65 -44.62 -7.46
N ASP A 372 -26.93 -44.59 -6.16
CA ASP A 372 -28.23 -44.89 -5.57
C ASP A 372 -28.90 -43.60 -5.07
N ASN A 373 -30.12 -43.37 -5.54
CA ASN A 373 -30.90 -42.14 -5.38
C ASN A 373 -32.33 -42.47 -4.89
N THR A 374 -32.45 -43.42 -3.96
CA THR A 374 -33.74 -43.96 -3.46
C THR A 374 -34.24 -43.35 -2.14
N GLY A 375 -33.67 -42.23 -1.68
CA GLY A 375 -34.10 -41.53 -0.46
C GLY A 375 -33.52 -40.12 -0.31
N ASP A 376 -33.62 -39.54 0.89
CA ASP A 376 -33.24 -38.14 1.20
C ASP A 376 -31.77 -37.77 0.92
N SER A 377 -30.91 -38.75 0.67
CA SER A 377 -29.47 -38.56 0.45
C SER A 377 -28.94 -39.51 -0.62
N GLN A 378 -28.06 -38.99 -1.48
CA GLN A 378 -27.42 -39.75 -2.55
C GLN A 378 -26.33 -40.67 -2.00
N LYS A 379 -26.20 -41.86 -2.55
CA LYS A 379 -25.16 -42.84 -2.16
C LYS A 379 -24.38 -43.33 -3.36
N ALA A 380 -23.09 -43.60 -3.15
CA ALA A 380 -22.27 -44.42 -4.04
C ALA A 380 -22.10 -45.81 -3.44
N VAL A 381 -22.40 -46.86 -4.20
CA VAL A 381 -22.29 -48.27 -3.78
C VAL A 381 -21.18 -48.94 -4.59
N LEU A 382 -20.19 -49.54 -3.93
CA LEU A 382 -19.10 -50.24 -4.61
C LEU A 382 -19.59 -51.56 -5.22
N LEU A 383 -19.41 -51.73 -6.54
CA LEU A 383 -19.71 -52.99 -7.23
C LEU A 383 -18.44 -53.80 -7.52
N ASN A 384 -17.43 -53.16 -8.10
CA ASN A 384 -16.19 -53.82 -8.51
C ASN A 384 -14.98 -52.88 -8.39
N PRO A 385 -14.12 -53.03 -7.37
CA PRO A 385 -12.95 -52.17 -7.20
C PRO A 385 -11.88 -52.37 -8.30
N ALA A 386 -11.87 -53.50 -9.01
CA ALA A 386 -10.87 -53.78 -10.06
C ALA A 386 -11.05 -52.93 -11.33
N VAL A 387 -12.17 -52.20 -11.44
CA VAL A 387 -12.41 -51.23 -12.51
C VAL A 387 -11.48 -50.02 -12.42
N ALA A 388 -10.94 -49.70 -11.23
CA ALA A 388 -9.98 -48.63 -11.01
C ALA A 388 -8.58 -49.03 -11.51
N THR A 389 -8.25 -48.64 -12.74
CA THR A 389 -6.99 -49.02 -13.42
C THR A 389 -5.93 -47.92 -13.32
N ALA A 390 -6.33 -46.65 -13.26
CA ALA A 390 -5.40 -45.54 -13.12
C ALA A 390 -5.07 -45.25 -11.63
N PRO A 391 -3.85 -44.80 -11.30
CA PRO A 391 -3.46 -44.47 -9.93
C PRO A 391 -4.39 -43.51 -9.19
N HIS A 392 -4.97 -42.51 -9.88
CA HIS A 392 -5.92 -41.58 -9.28
C HIS A 392 -7.32 -42.19 -9.06
N GLU A 393 -7.76 -43.13 -9.90
CA GLU A 393 -8.98 -43.91 -9.70
C GLU A 393 -8.83 -44.77 -8.44
N GLN A 394 -7.68 -45.43 -8.27
CA GLN A 394 -7.37 -46.26 -7.10
C GLN A 394 -7.27 -45.44 -5.81
N ALA A 395 -6.69 -44.24 -5.88
CA ALA A 395 -6.66 -43.30 -4.76
C ALA A 395 -8.06 -42.77 -4.39
N LEU A 396 -8.93 -42.50 -5.37
CA LEU A 396 -10.32 -42.16 -5.10
C LEU A 396 -11.09 -43.33 -4.49
N MET A 397 -10.95 -44.52 -5.07
CA MET A 397 -11.65 -45.74 -4.65
C MET A 397 -11.29 -46.14 -3.21
N SER A 398 -10.00 -46.13 -2.87
CA SER A 398 -9.54 -46.43 -1.49
C SER A 398 -9.87 -45.32 -0.50
N GLY A 399 -9.96 -44.06 -0.95
CA GLY A 399 -10.39 -42.93 -0.12
C GLY A 399 -11.89 -42.93 0.19
N LEU A 400 -12.73 -43.36 -0.77
CA LEU A 400 -14.19 -43.49 -0.59
C LEU A 400 -14.57 -44.79 0.12
N PHE A 401 -13.99 -45.92 -0.29
CA PHE A 401 -14.31 -47.27 0.20
C PHE A 401 -13.07 -47.94 0.84
N PRO A 402 -12.69 -47.59 2.10
CA PRO A 402 -11.45 -48.07 2.72
C PRO A 402 -11.32 -49.60 2.82
N THR A 403 -12.44 -50.34 2.88
CA THR A 403 -12.45 -51.81 2.93
C THR A 403 -12.40 -52.48 1.56
N LEU A 404 -12.66 -51.74 0.47
CA LEU A 404 -12.78 -52.23 -0.92
C LEU A 404 -13.73 -53.43 -1.09
N GLN A 405 -14.67 -53.65 -0.18
CA GLN A 405 -15.63 -54.75 -0.24
C GLN A 405 -16.84 -54.37 -1.14
N PRO A 406 -17.18 -55.18 -2.16
CA PRO A 406 -18.42 -55.00 -2.92
C PRO A 406 -19.65 -54.94 -2.00
N GLY A 407 -20.55 -54.01 -2.26
CA GLY A 407 -21.69 -53.69 -1.42
C GLY A 407 -21.45 -52.62 -0.34
N SER A 408 -20.22 -52.10 -0.19
CA SER A 408 -19.97 -50.95 0.68
C SER A 408 -20.58 -49.65 0.14
N GLU A 409 -21.11 -48.80 1.02
CA GLU A 409 -21.84 -47.58 0.67
C GLU A 409 -21.15 -46.31 1.21
N VAL A 410 -21.21 -45.22 0.46
CA VAL A 410 -20.75 -43.88 0.87
C VAL A 410 -21.82 -42.84 0.59
N LEU A 411 -22.15 -42.02 1.58
CA LEU A 411 -23.09 -40.90 1.45
C LEU A 411 -22.42 -39.72 0.71
N LEU A 412 -23.01 -39.31 -0.41
CA LEU A 412 -22.58 -38.17 -1.21
C LEU A 412 -23.25 -36.88 -0.69
N GLN A 413 -22.93 -36.48 0.54
CA GLN A 413 -23.47 -35.26 1.16
C GLN A 413 -22.44 -34.58 2.07
N ARG A 414 -22.80 -33.40 2.61
CA ARG A 414 -21.99 -32.72 3.63
C ARG A 414 -21.95 -33.58 4.90
N GLY A 415 -20.77 -34.12 5.21
CA GLY A 415 -20.50 -34.82 6.47
C GLY A 415 -20.65 -33.91 7.69
N ALA A 416 -20.74 -34.52 8.87
CA ALA A 416 -20.78 -33.79 10.14
C ALA A 416 -19.48 -32.99 10.37
N VAL A 417 -19.51 -32.00 11.27
CA VAL A 417 -18.33 -31.19 11.60
C VAL A 417 -17.19 -32.11 12.07
N GLY A 418 -16.10 -32.13 11.31
CA GLY A 418 -14.93 -33.00 11.54
C GLY A 418 -14.80 -34.19 10.60
N ASP A 419 -15.86 -34.56 9.86
CA ASP A 419 -15.77 -35.53 8.78
C ASP A 419 -14.99 -34.91 7.60
N ASN A 420 -13.87 -35.55 7.27
CA ASN A 420 -13.00 -35.16 6.16
C ASN A 420 -12.89 -36.26 5.11
N THR A 421 -13.75 -37.29 5.13
CA THR A 421 -13.62 -38.49 4.27
C THR A 421 -13.62 -38.13 2.79
N MET A 422 -14.68 -37.44 2.31
CA MET A 422 -14.76 -36.94 0.93
C MET A 422 -13.61 -36.00 0.56
N ARG A 423 -13.18 -35.15 1.50
CA ARG A 423 -12.09 -34.19 1.29
C ARG A 423 -10.74 -34.89 1.17
N ASN A 424 -10.50 -35.93 1.95
CA ASN A 424 -9.28 -36.74 1.93
C ASN A 424 -9.23 -37.61 0.67
N ALA A 425 -10.34 -38.23 0.28
CA ALA A 425 -10.46 -38.99 -0.97
C ALA A 425 -10.20 -38.09 -2.20
N HIS A 426 -10.81 -36.90 -2.24
CA HIS A 426 -10.56 -35.88 -3.26
C HIS A 426 -9.07 -35.47 -3.28
N ASN A 427 -8.49 -35.08 -2.14
CA ASN A 427 -7.09 -34.65 -2.05
C ASN A 427 -6.11 -35.76 -2.50
N GLY A 428 -6.38 -37.02 -2.11
CA GLY A 428 -5.58 -38.18 -2.51
C GLY A 428 -5.64 -38.45 -4.01
N MET A 429 -6.85 -38.45 -4.58
CA MET A 429 -7.07 -38.53 -6.03
C MET A 429 -6.32 -37.43 -6.78
N ILE A 430 -6.47 -36.17 -6.37
CA ILE A 430 -5.81 -35.03 -7.03
C ILE A 430 -4.28 -35.09 -6.91
N ALA A 431 -3.75 -35.56 -5.79
CA ALA A 431 -2.31 -35.75 -5.63
C ALA A 431 -1.78 -36.82 -6.62
N ALA A 432 -2.44 -37.97 -6.71
CA ALA A 432 -2.09 -39.05 -7.64
C ALA A 432 -2.23 -38.61 -9.11
N LEU A 433 -3.32 -37.93 -9.46
CA LEU A 433 -3.58 -37.39 -10.80
C LEU A 433 -2.47 -36.44 -11.26
N ARG A 434 -2.03 -35.55 -10.37
CA ARG A 434 -1.00 -34.56 -10.69
C ARG A 434 0.38 -35.18 -10.85
N GLU A 435 0.72 -36.21 -10.09
CA GLU A 435 1.96 -36.95 -10.28
C GLU A 435 1.93 -37.77 -11.59
N GLN A 436 0.78 -38.38 -11.92
CA GLN A 436 0.55 -39.08 -13.18
C GLN A 436 0.72 -38.15 -14.40
N VAL A 437 0.08 -36.97 -14.41
CA VAL A 437 0.24 -35.96 -15.49
C VAL A 437 1.67 -35.39 -15.55
N LYS A 438 2.38 -35.33 -14.42
CA LYS A 438 3.81 -34.96 -14.37
C LYS A 438 4.70 -36.04 -15.00
N GLN A 439 4.40 -37.33 -14.78
CA GLN A 439 5.09 -38.46 -15.42
C GLN A 439 4.82 -38.53 -16.93
N ARG A 440 3.61 -38.15 -17.39
CA ARG A 440 3.28 -38.00 -18.82
C ARG A 440 4.11 -36.90 -19.53
N GLY A 441 4.69 -35.97 -18.78
CA GLY A 441 5.55 -34.91 -19.32
C GLY A 441 4.84 -33.84 -20.15
N TRP A 442 3.51 -33.69 -20.03
CA TRP A 442 2.70 -32.77 -20.85
C TRP A 442 2.84 -31.28 -20.51
N TYR A 443 3.50 -30.94 -19.41
CA TYR A 443 3.70 -29.57 -18.95
C TYR A 443 5.18 -29.22 -18.83
N LEU A 444 5.58 -28.11 -19.46
CA LEU A 444 6.86 -27.42 -19.19
C LEU A 444 6.87 -26.84 -17.76
N ARG A 445 5.68 -26.47 -17.28
CA ARG A 445 5.44 -25.97 -15.94
C ARG A 445 4.08 -26.47 -15.48
N MET A 446 4.05 -27.35 -14.48
CA MET A 446 2.78 -27.83 -13.93
C MET A 446 1.94 -26.66 -13.38
N PRO A 447 0.60 -26.69 -13.52
CA PRO A 447 -0.27 -25.75 -12.82
C PRO A 447 -0.14 -25.91 -11.31
N ARG A 448 -0.39 -24.86 -10.55
CA ARG A 448 -0.47 -24.94 -9.07
C ARG A 448 -1.59 -25.89 -8.64
N ALA A 449 -1.45 -26.49 -7.46
CA ALA A 449 -2.54 -27.27 -6.87
C ALA A 449 -3.67 -26.32 -6.43
N GLY A 450 -4.93 -26.71 -6.66
CA GLY A 450 -6.09 -25.95 -6.19
C GLY A 450 -6.09 -25.78 -4.66
N GLY A 451 -6.61 -24.66 -4.18
CA GLY A 451 -6.75 -24.37 -2.74
C GLY A 451 -5.47 -23.98 -1.97
N GLY A 452 -4.29 -24.01 -2.60
CA GLY A 452 -3.03 -23.62 -1.95
C GLY A 452 -2.72 -22.11 -2.08
N SER A 453 -2.46 -21.44 -0.95
CA SER A 453 -1.88 -20.07 -0.95
C SER A 453 -0.62 -20.02 -1.84
N PRO A 454 -0.45 -18.96 -2.67
CA PRO A 454 0.65 -18.88 -3.65
C PRO A 454 2.06 -18.91 -3.03
N PHE A 455 2.17 -18.74 -1.71
CA PHE A 455 3.40 -18.70 -0.94
C PHE A 455 3.92 -20.06 -0.42
N LYS A 456 3.15 -21.16 -0.51
CA LYS A 456 3.49 -22.44 0.16
C LYS A 456 4.56 -23.31 -0.53
N THR A 457 5.05 -22.99 -1.74
CA THR A 457 5.99 -23.87 -2.48
C THR A 457 7.44 -23.35 -2.46
N GLY A 458 8.25 -23.91 -1.56
CA GLY A 458 9.44 -23.29 -0.96
C GLY A 458 10.75 -23.20 -1.77
N PHE A 459 10.73 -22.86 -3.06
CA PHE A 459 11.97 -22.43 -3.74
C PHE A 459 11.75 -21.27 -4.70
N GLY A 460 10.77 -21.38 -5.61
CA GLY A 460 10.33 -20.24 -6.42
C GLY A 460 9.69 -19.11 -5.60
N CYS A 461 9.15 -19.43 -4.42
CA CYS A 461 8.63 -18.42 -3.51
C CYS A 461 9.73 -17.60 -2.84
N ALA A 462 10.92 -18.13 -2.53
CA ALA A 462 11.89 -17.42 -1.68
C ALA A 462 12.42 -16.12 -2.33
N CYS A 463 12.77 -16.14 -3.63
CA CYS A 463 13.20 -14.93 -4.32
C CYS A 463 12.04 -13.97 -4.60
N MET A 464 10.84 -14.48 -4.88
CA MET A 464 9.65 -13.65 -5.13
C MET A 464 9.07 -13.05 -3.84
N SER A 465 9.17 -13.76 -2.71
CA SER A 465 8.83 -13.24 -1.39
C SER A 465 9.90 -12.29 -0.92
N MET A 466 11.18 -12.48 -1.23
CA MET A 466 12.19 -11.44 -1.02
C MET A 466 11.85 -10.19 -1.82
N ILE A 467 11.58 -10.27 -3.14
CA ILE A 467 11.18 -9.09 -3.93
C ILE A 467 9.90 -8.47 -3.38
N GLY A 468 8.89 -9.27 -3.01
CA GLY A 468 7.66 -8.78 -2.39
C GLY A 468 7.89 -8.11 -1.04
N ILE A 469 8.72 -8.67 -0.16
CA ILE A 469 9.09 -8.12 1.15
C ILE A 469 10.02 -6.91 1.01
N TRP A 470 10.85 -6.83 -0.02
CA TRP A 470 11.65 -5.64 -0.34
C TRP A 470 10.77 -4.51 -0.88
N VAL A 471 9.85 -4.78 -1.82
CA VAL A 471 8.91 -3.78 -2.35
C VAL A 471 7.91 -3.32 -1.27
N PHE A 472 7.39 -4.25 -0.47
CA PHE A 472 6.45 -3.96 0.63
C PHE A 472 7.18 -3.32 1.82
N GLY A 473 8.36 -3.79 2.19
CA GLY A 473 9.16 -3.28 3.31
C GLY A 473 9.79 -1.92 3.02
N ALA A 474 10.43 -1.74 1.87
CA ALA A 474 10.94 -0.43 1.45
C ALA A 474 9.79 0.52 1.08
N GLY A 475 8.68 -0.01 0.55
CA GLY A 475 7.45 0.76 0.33
C GLY A 475 6.86 1.29 1.63
N ILE A 476 6.68 0.44 2.66
CA ILE A 476 6.15 0.83 3.96
C ILE A 476 7.13 1.71 4.73
N ALA A 477 8.42 1.37 4.78
CA ALA A 477 9.43 2.21 5.43
C ALA A 477 9.52 3.59 4.74
N GLY A 478 9.53 3.62 3.39
CA GLY A 478 9.49 4.86 2.63
C GLY A 478 8.21 5.67 2.88
N THR A 479 7.05 5.01 2.94
CA THR A 479 5.75 5.63 3.24
C THR A 479 5.70 6.18 4.67
N ALA A 480 6.23 5.45 5.66
CA ALA A 480 6.26 5.86 7.06
C ALA A 480 7.24 7.03 7.28
N VAL A 481 8.45 6.96 6.73
CA VAL A 481 9.43 8.06 6.76
C VAL A 481 8.86 9.29 6.02
N ALA A 482 8.19 9.11 4.89
CA ALA A 482 7.54 10.20 4.18
C ALA A 482 6.40 10.85 4.98
N ALA A 483 5.60 10.05 5.70
CA ALA A 483 4.55 10.54 6.58
C ALA A 483 5.11 11.34 7.77
N THR A 484 6.19 10.88 8.41
CA THR A 484 6.80 11.57 9.55
C THR A 484 7.65 12.79 9.18
N THR A 485 8.15 12.87 7.94
CA THR A 485 9.04 13.97 7.48
C THR A 485 8.40 14.94 6.49
N GLY A 486 7.11 14.81 6.19
CA GLY A 486 6.41 15.76 5.32
C GLY A 486 4.95 15.45 5.03
N GLY A 487 4.25 14.80 5.97
CA GLY A 487 2.79 14.69 5.93
C GLY A 487 2.23 13.61 4.99
N ALA A 488 0.90 13.50 5.00
CA ALA A 488 0.18 12.40 4.37
C ALA A 488 0.31 12.36 2.83
N GLY A 489 0.49 13.50 2.15
CA GLY A 489 0.63 13.51 0.70
C GLY A 489 1.86 12.74 0.19
N ARG A 490 3.04 12.90 0.82
CA ARG A 490 4.27 12.18 0.42
C ARG A 490 4.09 10.67 0.56
N ALA A 491 3.38 10.23 1.60
CA ALA A 491 3.03 8.83 1.81
C ALA A 491 2.16 8.27 0.67
N VAL A 492 1.13 9.00 0.23
CA VAL A 492 0.25 8.58 -0.88
C VAL A 492 1.01 8.41 -2.20
N VAL A 493 1.95 9.31 -2.51
CA VAL A 493 2.74 9.27 -3.75
C VAL A 493 3.68 8.06 -3.82
N ILE A 494 4.13 7.53 -2.68
CA ILE A 494 4.90 6.28 -2.61
C ILE A 494 3.96 5.06 -2.61
N ALA A 495 2.84 5.13 -1.88
CA ALA A 495 1.92 4.00 -1.72
C ALA A 495 1.28 3.54 -3.04
N ILE A 496 0.82 4.46 -3.90
CA ILE A 496 0.15 4.15 -5.17
C ILE A 496 1.02 3.25 -6.09
N PRO A 497 2.26 3.63 -6.47
CA PRO A 497 3.09 2.79 -7.33
C PRO A 497 3.49 1.47 -6.66
N VAL A 498 3.70 1.45 -5.34
CA VAL A 498 3.98 0.21 -4.58
C VAL A 498 2.81 -0.77 -4.70
N VAL A 499 1.57 -0.31 -4.50
CA VAL A 499 0.36 -1.12 -4.68
C VAL A 499 0.22 -1.60 -6.13
N ALA A 500 0.47 -0.74 -7.11
CA ALA A 500 0.43 -1.11 -8.53
C ALA A 500 1.45 -2.22 -8.89
N VAL A 501 2.67 -2.15 -8.36
CA VAL A 501 3.69 -3.21 -8.51
C VAL A 501 3.26 -4.50 -7.83
N ILE A 502 2.68 -4.45 -6.63
CA ILE A 502 2.17 -5.63 -5.91
C ILE A 502 1.05 -6.31 -6.70
N VAL A 503 0.10 -5.53 -7.24
CA VAL A 503 -0.98 -6.04 -8.10
C VAL A 503 -0.42 -6.66 -9.39
N ALA A 504 0.55 -6.00 -10.04
CA ALA A 504 1.22 -6.53 -11.23
C ALA A 504 1.94 -7.86 -10.95
N ILE A 505 2.62 -7.99 -9.81
CA ILE A 505 3.24 -9.24 -9.35
C ILE A 505 2.16 -10.30 -9.05
N GLY A 506 1.05 -9.93 -8.42
CA GLY A 506 -0.08 -10.84 -8.16
C GLY A 506 -0.68 -11.41 -9.44
N ILE A 507 -0.94 -10.55 -10.43
CA ILE A 507 -1.38 -10.90 -11.79
C ILE A 507 -0.39 -11.88 -12.43
N TRP A 508 0.90 -11.53 -12.43
CA TRP A 508 1.98 -12.36 -12.97
C TRP A 508 2.06 -13.74 -12.30
N ILE A 509 1.97 -13.80 -10.96
CA ILE A 509 1.95 -15.04 -10.17
C ILE A 509 0.73 -15.89 -10.54
N GLY A 510 -0.44 -15.29 -10.68
CA GLY A 510 -1.70 -15.96 -11.03
C GLY A 510 -1.65 -16.58 -12.43
N ILE A 511 -1.24 -15.79 -13.43
CA ILE A 511 -1.06 -16.25 -14.81
C ILE A 511 -0.02 -17.38 -14.88
N ARG A 512 1.16 -17.17 -14.30
CA ARG A 512 2.23 -18.19 -14.25
C ARG A 512 1.81 -19.45 -13.48
N GLY A 513 0.83 -19.34 -12.59
CA GLY A 513 0.23 -20.41 -11.81
C GLY A 513 -0.68 -21.35 -12.59
N ARG A 514 -1.18 -20.95 -13.76
CA ARG A 514 -1.97 -21.80 -14.68
C ARG A 514 -1.11 -22.87 -15.38
N GLY A 515 0.19 -22.89 -15.15
CA GLY A 515 1.11 -23.79 -15.83
C GLY A 515 1.37 -23.39 -17.29
N GLN A 516 2.11 -24.22 -18.00
CA GLN A 516 2.42 -24.04 -19.42
C GLN A 516 2.61 -25.42 -20.05
N ARG A 517 1.79 -25.76 -21.05
CA ARG A 517 1.81 -27.05 -21.75
C ARG A 517 2.96 -27.09 -22.76
N ASN A 518 3.55 -28.27 -22.94
CA ASN A 518 4.48 -28.52 -24.05
C ASN A 518 3.70 -28.94 -25.31
N PRO A 519 4.37 -29.13 -26.47
CA PRO A 519 3.69 -29.50 -27.72
C PRO A 519 2.83 -30.75 -27.63
N ALA A 520 3.32 -31.81 -26.96
CA ALA A 520 2.58 -33.06 -26.79
C ALA A 520 1.33 -32.87 -25.93
N GLY A 521 1.46 -32.21 -24.78
CA GLY A 521 0.33 -31.89 -23.90
C GLY A 521 -0.70 -31.01 -24.60
N ARG A 522 -0.25 -30.05 -25.41
CA ARG A 522 -1.17 -29.17 -26.14
C ARG A 522 -1.84 -29.86 -27.33
N ALA A 523 -1.21 -30.82 -27.99
CA ALA A 523 -1.86 -31.68 -28.98
C ALA A 523 -3.02 -32.48 -28.34
N VAL A 524 -2.83 -33.07 -27.15
CA VAL A 524 -3.92 -33.72 -26.42
C VAL A 524 -5.02 -32.72 -26.04
N THR A 525 -4.68 -31.52 -25.55
CA THR A 525 -5.66 -30.46 -25.27
C THR A 525 -6.43 -30.02 -26.53
N ASP A 526 -5.80 -29.95 -27.70
CA ASP A 526 -6.50 -29.60 -28.95
C ASP A 526 -7.52 -30.69 -29.35
N GLN A 527 -7.18 -31.99 -29.18
CA GLN A 527 -8.14 -33.08 -29.38
C GLN A 527 -9.32 -32.99 -28.41
N LEU A 528 -9.04 -32.66 -27.14
CA LEU A 528 -10.05 -32.45 -26.11
C LEU A 528 -10.97 -31.26 -26.42
N VAL A 529 -10.44 -30.12 -26.87
CA VAL A 529 -11.25 -28.95 -27.27
C VAL A 529 -12.05 -29.25 -28.54
N GLY A 530 -11.52 -30.06 -29.46
CA GLY A 530 -12.27 -30.56 -30.61
C GLY A 530 -13.47 -31.44 -30.21
N PHE A 531 -13.31 -32.25 -29.16
CA PHE A 531 -14.38 -33.11 -28.63
C PHE A 531 -15.37 -32.33 -27.73
N GLU A 532 -14.90 -31.34 -26.97
CA GLU A 532 -15.71 -30.31 -26.29
C GLU A 532 -16.64 -29.63 -27.30
N LYS A 533 -16.08 -29.20 -28.45
CA LYS A 533 -16.82 -28.58 -29.55
C LYS A 533 -17.87 -29.54 -30.14
N TYR A 534 -17.54 -30.81 -30.36
CA TYR A 534 -18.51 -31.83 -30.78
C TYR A 534 -19.69 -31.95 -29.79
N LEU A 535 -19.41 -32.21 -28.50
CA LEU A 535 -20.45 -32.36 -27.47
C LEU A 535 -21.24 -31.07 -27.22
N ALA A 536 -20.66 -29.88 -27.50
CA ALA A 536 -21.31 -28.59 -27.35
C ALA A 536 -22.13 -28.15 -28.57
N THR A 537 -21.83 -28.62 -29.78
CA THR A 537 -22.55 -28.24 -31.01
C THR A 537 -23.43 -29.34 -31.60
N ALA A 538 -23.19 -30.62 -31.28
CA ALA A 538 -24.01 -31.71 -31.79
C ALA A 538 -25.49 -31.54 -31.39
N GLU A 539 -26.36 -31.71 -32.38
CA GLU A 539 -27.81 -31.84 -32.25
C GLU A 539 -28.19 -33.33 -32.20
N ALA A 540 -29.36 -33.65 -31.64
CA ALA A 540 -29.81 -35.02 -31.42
C ALA A 540 -29.80 -35.90 -32.69
N ASP A 541 -30.13 -35.33 -33.85
CA ASP A 541 -30.15 -36.03 -35.15
C ASP A 541 -28.79 -36.13 -35.87
N GLN A 542 -27.75 -35.43 -35.39
CA GLN A 542 -26.42 -35.44 -35.99
C GLN A 542 -25.46 -36.47 -35.35
N LEU A 543 -25.88 -37.07 -34.22
CA LEU A 543 -25.12 -38.12 -33.55
C LEU A 543 -25.13 -39.40 -34.40
N ARG A 544 -23.96 -39.94 -34.72
CA ARG A 544 -23.85 -41.24 -35.39
C ARG A 544 -24.14 -42.36 -34.39
N PHE A 545 -25.31 -42.95 -34.48
CA PHE A 545 -25.69 -44.12 -33.70
C PHE A 545 -25.06 -45.38 -34.28
N GLU A 546 -24.10 -45.96 -33.56
CA GLU A 546 -23.74 -47.36 -33.73
C GLU A 546 -24.77 -48.18 -32.93
N GLU A 547 -25.53 -49.05 -33.60
CA GLU A 547 -26.66 -49.75 -32.99
C GLU A 547 -26.23 -50.58 -31.77
N GLY A 548 -26.75 -50.23 -30.58
CA GLY A 548 -26.54 -50.97 -29.33
C GLY A 548 -25.55 -50.39 -28.33
N GLU A 549 -24.83 -49.30 -28.64
CA GLU A 549 -24.00 -48.62 -27.63
C GLU A 549 -24.76 -47.52 -26.85
N ASP A 550 -24.61 -47.51 -25.52
CA ASP A 550 -25.03 -46.40 -24.66
C ASP A 550 -24.03 -45.22 -24.77
N ILE A 551 -24.15 -44.48 -25.89
CA ILE A 551 -23.38 -43.27 -26.20
C ILE A 551 -23.54 -42.21 -25.09
N PHE A 552 -24.68 -42.18 -24.42
CA PHE A 552 -24.95 -41.25 -23.32
C PHE A 552 -24.02 -41.52 -22.14
N SER A 553 -24.02 -42.74 -21.59
CA SER A 553 -23.13 -43.13 -20.50
C SER A 553 -21.66 -43.02 -20.91
N LYS A 554 -21.32 -43.40 -22.16
CA LYS A 554 -19.95 -43.33 -22.72
C LYS A 554 -19.35 -41.92 -22.71
N TYR A 555 -20.16 -40.87 -22.89
CA TYR A 555 -19.69 -39.48 -22.97
C TYR A 555 -20.08 -38.58 -21.79
N LEU A 556 -20.96 -39.03 -20.89
CA LEU A 556 -21.36 -38.28 -19.70
C LEU A 556 -20.18 -37.84 -18.81
N PRO A 557 -19.17 -38.68 -18.51
CA PRO A 557 -17.99 -38.25 -17.75
C PRO A 557 -17.26 -37.05 -18.38
N TRP A 558 -17.12 -37.07 -19.71
CA TRP A 558 -16.50 -35.99 -20.47
C TRP A 558 -17.35 -34.72 -20.45
N ALA A 559 -18.67 -34.85 -20.57
CA ALA A 559 -19.59 -33.71 -20.44
C ALA A 559 -19.53 -33.06 -19.04
N ILE A 560 -19.30 -33.84 -17.98
CA ILE A 560 -19.04 -33.33 -16.62
C ILE A 560 -17.69 -32.59 -16.58
N ALA A 561 -16.61 -33.21 -17.06
CA ALA A 561 -15.27 -32.61 -17.10
C ALA A 561 -15.22 -31.30 -17.91
N PHE A 562 -16.07 -31.15 -18.92
CA PHE A 562 -16.18 -29.94 -19.75
C PHE A 562 -17.19 -28.91 -19.19
N GLY A 563 -17.95 -29.24 -18.13
CA GLY A 563 -18.98 -28.37 -17.57
C GLY A 563 -20.23 -28.20 -18.43
N ILE A 564 -20.50 -29.14 -19.35
CA ILE A 564 -21.66 -29.13 -20.27
C ILE A 564 -22.66 -30.27 -20.00
N ALA A 565 -22.54 -30.96 -18.86
CA ALA A 565 -23.37 -32.10 -18.48
C ALA A 565 -24.88 -31.83 -18.57
N ASP A 566 -25.36 -30.66 -18.11
CA ASP A 566 -26.79 -30.33 -18.16
C ASP A 566 -27.30 -30.14 -19.61
N ARG A 567 -26.46 -29.68 -20.54
CA ARG A 567 -26.80 -29.64 -21.98
C ARG A 567 -26.87 -31.06 -22.55
N TRP A 568 -25.84 -31.87 -22.25
CA TRP A 568 -25.74 -33.25 -22.72
C TRP A 568 -26.96 -34.08 -22.27
N GLN A 569 -27.35 -33.93 -21.00
CA GLN A 569 -28.52 -34.61 -20.45
C GLN A 569 -29.83 -34.24 -21.17
N ARG A 570 -30.06 -32.96 -21.52
CA ARG A 570 -31.25 -32.55 -22.29
C ARG A 570 -31.28 -33.12 -23.71
N VAL A 571 -30.12 -33.26 -24.36
CA VAL A 571 -30.04 -33.91 -25.68
C VAL A 571 -30.41 -35.39 -25.56
N CYS A 572 -29.97 -36.06 -24.49
CA CYS A 572 -30.30 -37.46 -24.26
C CYS A 572 -31.75 -37.67 -23.80
N GLU A 573 -32.34 -36.75 -23.04
CA GLU A 573 -33.78 -36.72 -22.73
C GLU A 573 -34.64 -36.69 -24.00
N GLN A 574 -34.29 -35.84 -24.96
CA GLN A 574 -34.96 -35.78 -26.27
C GLN A 574 -34.83 -37.09 -27.05
N LEU A 575 -33.67 -37.76 -26.97
CA LEU A 575 -33.43 -39.05 -27.63
C LEU A 575 -34.18 -40.22 -26.98
N VAL A 576 -34.33 -40.21 -25.65
CA VAL A 576 -35.19 -41.15 -24.93
C VAL A 576 -36.67 -40.92 -25.28
N ALA A 577 -37.12 -39.67 -25.33
CA ALA A 577 -38.47 -39.33 -25.79
C ALA A 577 -38.73 -39.74 -27.26
N ALA A 578 -37.68 -39.72 -28.11
CA ALA A 578 -37.72 -40.22 -29.49
C ALA A 578 -37.54 -41.74 -29.62
N GLY A 579 -37.42 -42.49 -28.51
CA GLY A 579 -37.26 -43.95 -28.51
C GLY A 579 -35.90 -44.45 -29.04
N ARG A 580 -34.88 -43.59 -29.11
CA ARG A 580 -33.54 -43.92 -29.64
C ARG A 580 -32.51 -44.29 -28.55
N LEU A 581 -32.85 -44.12 -27.28
CA LEU A 581 -32.01 -44.48 -26.12
C LEU A 581 -32.85 -45.16 -25.03
N THR A 582 -32.20 -45.93 -24.16
CA THR A 582 -32.84 -46.57 -23.00
C THR A 582 -33.21 -45.53 -21.92
N PRO A 583 -34.36 -45.69 -21.22
CA PRO A 583 -34.84 -44.67 -20.27
C PRO A 583 -33.96 -44.43 -19.04
N ASP A 584 -33.27 -45.46 -18.56
CA ASP A 584 -32.44 -45.41 -17.35
C ASP A 584 -31.06 -46.01 -17.63
N PRO A 585 -29.96 -45.35 -17.24
CA PRO A 585 -28.62 -45.87 -17.45
C PRO A 585 -28.25 -46.90 -16.37
N VAL A 586 -27.52 -47.96 -16.77
CA VAL A 586 -27.23 -49.14 -15.93
C VAL A 586 -26.50 -48.83 -14.61
N TRP A 587 -25.78 -47.71 -14.54
CA TRP A 587 -25.02 -47.28 -13.36
C TRP A 587 -25.84 -46.49 -12.32
N TYR A 588 -27.09 -46.13 -12.62
CA TYR A 588 -27.99 -45.39 -11.75
C TYR A 588 -29.11 -46.29 -11.20
N TYR A 589 -29.52 -46.06 -9.96
CA TYR A 589 -30.65 -46.73 -9.32
C TYR A 589 -31.49 -45.73 -8.54
N GLY A 590 -32.77 -45.56 -8.91
CA GLY A 590 -33.66 -44.56 -8.33
C GLY A 590 -34.91 -44.32 -9.17
N PRO A 591 -35.69 -43.26 -8.86
CA PRO A 591 -36.76 -42.78 -9.74
C PRO A 591 -36.19 -42.41 -11.12
N SER A 592 -36.98 -42.59 -12.18
CA SER A 592 -36.51 -42.54 -13.58
C SER A 592 -35.63 -41.34 -13.88
N TYR A 593 -34.45 -41.61 -14.43
CA TYR A 593 -33.30 -40.71 -14.51
C TYR A 593 -33.67 -39.33 -15.05
N TYR A 594 -34.33 -39.28 -16.21
CA TYR A 594 -34.63 -38.02 -16.90
C TYR A 594 -35.79 -37.21 -16.30
N THR A 595 -36.76 -37.84 -15.63
CA THR A 595 -37.94 -37.13 -15.10
C THR A 595 -37.87 -36.82 -13.60
N SER A 596 -36.88 -37.38 -12.89
CA SER A 596 -36.67 -37.20 -11.45
C SER A 596 -36.13 -35.81 -11.04
N GLY A 597 -35.79 -34.96 -12.01
CA GLY A 597 -35.11 -33.67 -11.75
C GLY A 597 -33.64 -33.80 -11.34
N TRP A 598 -33.10 -35.03 -11.30
CA TRP A 598 -31.70 -35.31 -11.02
C TRP A 598 -30.80 -34.93 -12.20
N THR A 599 -29.63 -34.33 -11.97
CA THR A 599 -28.60 -34.18 -13.02
C THR A 599 -27.25 -34.69 -12.58
N ALA A 600 -26.45 -35.20 -13.52
CA ALA A 600 -25.09 -35.65 -13.21
C ALA A 600 -24.17 -34.48 -12.79
N GLY A 601 -24.49 -33.25 -13.23
CA GLY A 601 -23.83 -32.02 -12.76
C GLY A 601 -24.08 -31.75 -11.27
N ALA A 602 -25.22 -32.18 -10.72
CA ALA A 602 -25.53 -32.03 -9.30
C ALA A 602 -24.50 -32.75 -8.40
N VAL A 603 -23.90 -33.86 -8.83
CA VAL A 603 -22.83 -34.54 -8.05
C VAL A 603 -21.64 -33.60 -7.81
N GLY A 604 -21.23 -32.82 -8.82
CA GLY A 604 -20.16 -31.82 -8.69
C GLY A 604 -20.53 -30.67 -7.74
N ALA A 605 -21.78 -30.21 -7.78
CA ALA A 605 -22.30 -29.17 -6.89
C ALA A 605 -22.45 -29.64 -5.44
N THR A 606 -22.95 -30.86 -5.23
CA THR A 606 -23.08 -31.50 -3.91
C THR A 606 -21.71 -31.66 -3.26
N VAL A 607 -20.71 -32.17 -3.99
CA VAL A 607 -19.32 -32.23 -3.48
C VAL A 607 -18.78 -30.82 -3.17
N ALA A 608 -19.01 -29.82 -4.03
CA ALA A 608 -18.55 -28.44 -3.80
C ALA A 608 -19.19 -27.79 -2.56
N SER A 609 -20.48 -28.05 -2.30
CA SER A 609 -21.22 -27.51 -1.14
C SER A 609 -20.69 -27.97 0.23
N THR A 610 -19.75 -28.92 0.27
CA THR A 610 -19.09 -29.39 1.48
C THR A 610 -17.94 -28.48 1.95
N PHE A 611 -17.73 -27.31 1.33
CA PHE A 611 -16.54 -26.46 1.53
C PHE A 611 -16.79 -24.98 1.97
N ASP A 612 -18.03 -24.49 2.11
CA ASP A 612 -18.31 -23.05 2.35
C ASP A 612 -18.25 -22.57 3.82
N PRO A 613 -17.66 -21.37 4.11
CA PRO A 613 -17.71 -20.68 5.41
C PRO A 613 -18.70 -19.48 5.48
N PRO A 614 -19.19 -19.08 6.67
CA PRO A 614 -20.21 -18.03 6.84
C PRO A 614 -19.67 -16.58 7.04
N PRO A 615 -20.45 -15.52 6.68
CA PRO A 615 -20.06 -14.10 6.84
C PRO A 615 -20.77 -13.33 7.98
N THR A 616 -20.26 -12.14 8.35
CA THR A 616 -20.86 -11.17 9.32
C THR A 616 -20.55 -9.69 8.95
N PRO A 617 -21.40 -8.70 9.36
CA PRO A 617 -21.07 -7.26 9.28
C PRO A 617 -21.35 -6.43 10.57
N SER A 618 -20.92 -5.16 10.58
CA SER A 618 -20.93 -4.21 11.73
C SER A 618 -21.54 -2.81 11.40
N SER A 619 -21.57 -1.88 12.36
CA SER A 619 -22.31 -0.59 12.31
C SER A 619 -21.48 0.67 12.67
N SER A 620 -22.00 1.89 12.40
CA SER A 620 -21.48 3.20 12.86
C SER A 620 -22.50 4.35 12.69
N GLY A 621 -22.26 5.55 13.25
CA GLY A 621 -23.08 6.76 13.00
C GLY A 621 -22.56 8.08 13.64
N GLY A 622 -23.20 9.22 13.34
CA GLY A 622 -23.29 10.43 14.21
C GLY A 622 -22.44 11.71 13.96
N GLY A 623 -23.06 12.80 13.44
CA GLY A 623 -23.15 14.15 14.10
C GLY A 623 -22.17 15.35 13.82
N GLY A 624 -22.71 16.58 13.70
CA GLY A 624 -22.14 17.85 14.28
C GLY A 624 -21.81 19.12 13.41
N GLY A 625 -22.04 20.36 13.92
CA GLY A 625 -21.29 21.62 13.58
C GLY A 625 -22.05 22.97 13.29
N SER A 626 -21.54 24.18 13.71
CA SER A 626 -21.98 25.58 13.32
C SER A 626 -21.12 26.80 13.82
N SER A 627 -21.03 27.93 13.06
CA SER A 627 -20.77 29.39 13.41
C SER A 627 -19.40 29.91 14.02
N SER A 628 -18.94 31.20 14.05
CA SER A 628 -19.13 32.53 13.32
C SER A 628 -18.22 33.69 13.90
N GLY A 629 -17.92 34.85 13.21
CA GLY A 629 -17.19 36.04 13.81
C GLY A 629 -16.90 37.32 12.94
N PHE A 630 -16.33 38.43 13.53
CA PHE A 630 -15.40 39.51 12.97
C PHE A 630 -15.13 40.75 13.90
N SER A 631 -14.08 41.60 13.66
CA SER A 631 -13.37 42.47 14.67
C SER A 631 -12.67 43.80 14.19
N GLY A 632 -11.77 44.40 15.02
CA GLY A 632 -10.90 45.60 14.79
C GLY A 632 -9.51 45.51 15.50
N GLY A 633 -8.61 46.50 15.36
CA GLY A 633 -7.13 46.38 15.63
C GLY A 633 -6.59 46.50 17.09
N SER A 634 -5.32 46.12 17.32
CA SER A 634 -4.76 45.78 18.65
C SER A 634 -3.20 45.61 18.73
N SER A 635 -2.68 45.36 19.95
CA SER A 635 -1.44 44.60 20.25
C SER A 635 -1.49 43.21 19.62
N GLY A 636 -0.34 42.60 19.30
CA GLY A 636 -0.31 41.33 18.54
C GLY A 636 -0.88 41.52 17.13
N GLY A 637 -0.57 42.66 16.52
CA GLY A 637 -1.33 43.18 15.38
C GLY A 637 -0.56 44.11 14.45
N GLY A 638 0.69 44.43 14.78
CA GLY A 638 1.67 44.86 13.80
C GLY A 638 2.28 43.64 13.10
N GLY A 639 3.37 43.85 12.38
CA GLY A 639 4.10 42.77 11.73
C GLY A 639 5.18 42.14 12.63
N GLY A 640 5.44 40.85 12.41
CA GLY A 640 6.66 40.19 12.84
C GLY A 640 6.73 39.86 14.34
N GLY A 641 7.85 40.19 15.00
CA GLY A 641 8.06 39.87 16.41
C GLY A 641 8.48 38.43 16.68
N GLY A 642 7.70 37.69 17.48
CA GLY A 642 7.96 36.30 17.87
C GLY A 642 8.17 36.10 19.38
N GLY A 643 9.29 35.51 19.79
CA GLY A 643 9.50 35.12 21.18
C GLY A 643 10.89 34.58 21.52
N GLY A 644 10.95 33.70 22.52
CA GLY A 644 12.17 33.06 22.98
C GLY A 644 12.07 32.43 24.38
N GLY A 645 13.17 31.84 24.84
CA GLY A 645 13.26 31.15 26.14
C GLY A 645 14.67 30.62 26.40
N SER A 646 14.84 29.72 27.37
CA SER A 646 16.15 29.09 27.67
C SER A 646 16.21 27.60 27.32
N TRP A 647 17.45 27.07 27.26
CA TRP A 647 17.75 25.64 27.18
C TRP A 647 19.00 25.30 27.99
#